data_AF-A0A2A3YNN1-F1
#
_entry.id   AF-A0A2A3YNN1-F1
#
_cell.length_a   1.000
_cell.length_b   1.000
_cell.length_c   1.000
_cell.angle_alpha   90.00
_cell.angle_beta   90.00
_cell.angle_gamma   90.00
#
_symmetry.space_group_name_H-M   'P 1'
#
loop_
_entity.id
_entity.type
_entity.pdbx_description
1 polymer ?
#
loop_
_entity_poly.entity_id
_entity_poly.type
_entity_poly.pdbx_seq_one_letter_code
_entity_poly.pdbx_strand_id
1 'polypeptide(L)'
;MPRPLWRARLRRAVARGAALCAATAFAASLTLPAAALGEDGPFDFPAETTTVTMIPGAVTRVPLTALLEDDLEAEVDLESAQLAVPEDLDEAERQLMEVSDDSRSIGVAGEGTWTLISDALVFTPLPGAEGPATPIALTVEGDSGTRSQPATFTPEVVELEEISLRGSAGDVEKIPLDDSLPTDGSVRLELAGLPAGSTVTEDGSRATVPEQGVWQLSADGTTLTHTPAGTALGRQLDPVRLVAEDAEGGVVSAAEVVLTVPIITDLDRSAPFGEDIVFAVGEGQQHVDPTTLRLTPPAGDTGVTTSDDGTQVVVPQQGTWSLDRESASVRFSPESEDVRVTAPMGIVGGDGKGAESATALLSTAYPILADRSAASAPGTALQFDLTLGNRDVRSDSLRFDQDALPEGAELSHDATQVRVDGEGTWSIDIEDRTVTMTPEEEFTGTASPVGVTARGVFADNPVSATFEAVFSPVIATMRDDEQRTAPQTSLTIDVLANDTAGSGSRPLTPSTLEIGSLEATNLTELEDGRGKRLVVPEEGTYTVSANGSVTFTPEDGFVGRTTPITYDVLDSAGTPTSAKLAVEVDPSLTGAAETGNQSAGINTLLAGLMPSAPATFLVFGTIVLLLLFGGGLALWIGVQMEADKRDWEN
;
A
#
# COMPACT_ATOMS: atom_id res chain seq x y z
N MET A 1 -39.45 27.02 43.25
CA MET A 1 -40.51 26.53 44.16
C MET A 1 -41.84 26.60 43.43
N PRO A 2 -42.85 25.77 43.76
CA PRO A 2 -42.82 24.35 44.17
C PRO A 2 -43.60 23.45 43.15
N ARG A 3 -43.11 22.28 42.76
CA ARG A 3 -43.23 20.93 43.38
C ARG A 3 -44.59 20.21 43.21
N PRO A 4 -44.59 18.87 43.01
CA PRO A 4 -45.77 18.06 42.64
C PRO A 4 -46.50 17.46 43.85
N LEU A 5 -47.67 16.86 43.60
CA LEU A 5 -48.41 16.05 44.57
C LEU A 5 -49.14 14.86 43.91
N TRP A 6 -48.74 13.63 44.27
CA TRP A 6 -49.70 12.71 44.86
C TRP A 6 -49.03 11.76 45.86
N ARG A 7 -49.57 11.71 47.09
CA ARG A 7 -49.28 10.69 48.11
C ARG A 7 -50.57 9.95 48.47
N ALA A 8 -50.56 8.62 48.47
CA ALA A 8 -51.54 7.76 49.14
C ALA A 8 -51.01 6.32 49.18
N ARG A 9 -51.07 5.54 50.27
CA ARG A 9 -51.57 5.76 51.64
C ARG A 9 -50.89 4.77 52.59
N LEU A 10 -50.42 5.23 53.75
CA LEU A 10 -50.22 4.36 54.92
C LEU A 10 -51.56 4.16 55.65
N ARG A 11 -51.85 2.94 56.13
CA ARG A 11 -52.73 2.70 57.29
C ARG A 11 -52.17 1.59 58.16
N ARG A 12 -51.85 1.93 59.41
CA ARG A 12 -51.65 0.95 60.50
C ARG A 12 -53.03 0.52 61.03
N ALA A 13 -53.14 -0.73 61.49
CA ALA A 13 -54.10 -1.13 62.50
C ALA A 13 -53.47 -2.18 63.43
N VAL A 14 -53.52 -1.92 64.74
CA VAL A 14 -53.12 -2.84 65.81
C VAL A 14 -54.32 -2.97 66.74
N ALA A 15 -54.77 -4.19 67.04
CA ALA A 15 -55.42 -4.56 68.31
C ALA A 15 -55.66 -6.07 68.41
N ARG A 16 -55.62 -6.60 69.64
CA ARG A 16 -55.73 -8.03 70.00
C ARG A 16 -57.14 -8.41 70.51
N GLY A 17 -57.42 -9.72 70.51
CA GLY A 17 -58.45 -10.39 71.33
C GLY A 17 -58.70 -11.82 70.82
N ALA A 18 -58.16 -12.94 71.33
CA ALA A 18 -57.86 -13.46 72.69
C ALA A 18 -58.99 -14.32 73.31
N ALA A 19 -58.88 -15.65 73.21
CA ALA A 19 -59.40 -16.72 74.11
C ALA A 19 -59.24 -18.13 73.46
N LEU A 20 -59.03 -19.26 74.15
CA LEU A 20 -58.43 -19.56 75.47
C LEU A 20 -58.22 -21.10 75.65
N CYS A 21 -57.08 -21.54 76.23
CA CYS A 21 -56.78 -22.87 76.84
C CYS A 21 -56.84 -24.15 75.96
N ALA A 22 -56.04 -25.21 76.23
CA ALA A 22 -55.21 -25.59 77.40
C ALA A 22 -53.79 -26.06 76.96
N ALA A 23 -52.67 -25.65 77.60
CA ALA A 23 -51.97 -26.32 78.73
C ALA A 23 -51.65 -27.82 78.46
N THR A 24 -50.41 -28.35 78.50
CA THR A 24 -49.21 -28.11 79.37
C THR A 24 -47.88 -28.57 78.70
N ALA A 25 -46.64 -28.33 79.15
CA ALA A 25 -45.97 -27.28 79.95
C ALA A 25 -44.46 -27.65 80.19
N PHE A 26 -43.53 -26.68 80.15
CA PHE A 26 -42.05 -26.83 80.31
C PHE A 26 -41.33 -27.67 79.21
N ALA A 27 -40.09 -27.41 78.80
CA ALA A 27 -39.02 -26.59 79.40
C ALA A 27 -38.23 -25.77 78.37
N ALA A 28 -37.40 -24.83 78.85
CA ALA A 28 -36.38 -24.17 78.03
C ALA A 28 -35.10 -25.02 78.01
N SER A 29 -34.55 -25.28 76.83
CA SER A 29 -33.19 -25.81 76.69
C SER A 29 -32.66 -25.64 75.25
N LEU A 30 -31.55 -24.90 75.17
CA LEU A 30 -30.44 -25.09 74.23
C LEU A 30 -30.66 -24.70 72.75
N THR A 31 -29.82 -23.77 72.32
CA THR A 31 -29.18 -23.79 71.00
C THR A 31 -28.77 -25.21 70.65
N LEU A 32 -29.21 -25.70 69.48
CA LEU A 32 -28.64 -26.91 68.89
C LEU A 32 -27.15 -26.66 68.59
N PRO A 33 -26.28 -27.67 68.66
CA PRO A 33 -24.93 -27.54 68.13
C PRO A 33 -25.00 -27.38 66.62
N ALA A 34 -23.94 -26.83 66.01
CA ALA A 34 -23.63 -27.16 64.63
C ALA A 34 -23.47 -28.69 64.56
N ALA A 35 -24.34 -29.35 63.80
CA ALA A 35 -24.22 -30.76 63.47
C ALA A 35 -23.58 -30.79 62.09
N ALA A 36 -22.29 -31.08 62.02
CA ALA A 36 -21.54 -30.96 60.79
C ALA A 36 -22.12 -31.87 59.71
N LEU A 37 -22.22 -31.37 58.48
CA LEU A 37 -22.72 -32.15 57.35
C LEU A 37 -21.99 -33.50 57.22
N GLY A 38 -22.78 -34.58 57.18
CA GLY A 38 -22.30 -35.94 56.90
C GLY A 38 -21.72 -36.75 58.08
N GLU A 39 -21.87 -36.33 59.36
CA GLU A 39 -21.33 -37.07 60.52
C GLU A 39 -21.78 -38.56 60.62
N ASP A 40 -22.96 -38.92 60.11
CA ASP A 40 -23.56 -40.27 60.23
C ASP A 40 -23.88 -40.96 58.87
N GLY A 41 -23.52 -40.35 57.73
CA GLY A 41 -23.83 -40.89 56.39
C GLY A 41 -24.00 -39.81 55.31
N PRO A 42 -24.30 -40.19 54.05
CA PRO A 42 -24.48 -39.22 52.97
C PRO A 42 -25.58 -38.21 53.30
N PHE A 43 -25.28 -36.94 53.08
CA PHE A 43 -26.15 -35.79 53.34
C PHE A 43 -26.76 -35.27 52.03
N ASP A 44 -27.81 -34.45 52.10
CA ASP A 44 -28.35 -33.77 50.92
C ASP A 44 -27.38 -32.64 50.52
N PHE A 45 -27.09 -32.47 49.22
CA PHE A 45 -26.24 -31.35 48.78
C PHE A 45 -26.93 -30.01 49.14
N PRO A 46 -26.26 -29.08 49.84
CA PRO A 46 -26.89 -27.88 50.41
C PRO A 46 -27.01 -26.77 49.34
N ALA A 47 -27.82 -27.04 48.30
CA ALA A 47 -28.04 -26.13 47.20
C ALA A 47 -29.07 -25.05 47.55
N GLU A 48 -28.71 -23.76 47.39
CA GLU A 48 -29.69 -22.66 47.44
C GLU A 48 -30.55 -22.65 46.16
N THR A 49 -29.97 -23.02 45.02
CA THR A 49 -30.63 -23.06 43.70
C THR A 49 -30.38 -24.38 42.99
N THR A 50 -31.37 -24.87 42.24
CA THR A 50 -31.23 -25.99 41.29
C THR A 50 -31.12 -25.53 39.84
N THR A 51 -30.97 -24.22 39.62
CA THR A 51 -30.84 -23.59 38.31
C THR A 51 -29.47 -22.93 38.20
N VAL A 52 -28.83 -23.07 37.04
CA VAL A 52 -27.54 -22.43 36.72
C VAL A 52 -27.76 -21.45 35.58
N THR A 53 -27.54 -20.17 35.83
CA THR A 53 -27.72 -19.11 34.82
C THR A 53 -26.59 -19.14 33.80
N MET A 54 -26.93 -19.15 32.51
CA MET A 54 -25.99 -19.36 31.40
C MET A 54 -25.98 -18.21 30.41
N ILE A 55 -24.80 -17.84 29.92
CA ILE A 55 -24.63 -16.80 28.89
C ILE A 55 -24.70 -17.47 27.50
N PRO A 56 -25.63 -17.08 26.60
CA PRO A 56 -25.82 -17.74 25.30
C PRO A 56 -24.56 -17.68 24.42
N GLY A 57 -24.07 -18.84 23.99
CA GLY A 57 -22.90 -18.94 23.10
C GLY A 57 -21.57 -18.42 23.67
N ALA A 58 -21.46 -18.18 24.98
CA ALA A 58 -20.23 -17.74 25.64
C ALA A 58 -19.75 -18.74 26.71
N VAL A 59 -18.47 -18.68 27.07
CA VAL A 59 -17.96 -19.42 28.23
C VAL A 59 -18.60 -18.81 29.49
N THR A 60 -19.28 -19.63 30.28
CA THR A 60 -19.88 -19.18 31.55
C THR A 60 -19.12 -19.83 32.70
N ARG A 61 -18.62 -19.02 33.63
CA ARG A 61 -18.07 -19.47 34.92
C ARG A 61 -19.11 -19.14 35.99
N VAL A 62 -19.51 -20.13 36.77
CA VAL A 62 -20.39 -19.97 37.93
C VAL A 62 -19.61 -20.44 39.16
N PRO A 63 -19.33 -19.56 40.14
CA PRO A 63 -18.75 -19.95 41.42
C PRO A 63 -19.62 -21.01 42.09
N LEU A 64 -19.04 -22.06 42.66
CA LEU A 64 -19.81 -23.09 43.37
C LEU A 64 -20.49 -22.51 44.62
N THR A 65 -19.92 -21.45 45.21
CA THR A 65 -20.50 -20.68 46.31
C THR A 65 -21.88 -20.13 45.96
N ALA A 66 -22.05 -19.58 44.75
CA ALA A 66 -23.33 -19.06 44.23
C ALA A 66 -24.40 -20.14 43.95
N LEU A 67 -24.08 -21.42 44.21
CA LEU A 67 -25.02 -22.55 44.12
C LEU A 67 -25.42 -23.10 45.50
N LEU A 68 -24.81 -22.62 46.58
CA LEU A 68 -24.87 -23.21 47.93
C LEU A 68 -25.59 -22.29 48.93
N GLU A 69 -26.20 -22.86 49.97
CA GLU A 69 -26.76 -22.07 51.07
C GLU A 69 -25.65 -21.35 51.87
N ASP A 70 -25.73 -20.01 51.95
CA ASP A 70 -24.80 -19.10 52.67
C ASP A 70 -24.26 -19.63 54.01
N ASP A 71 -25.11 -20.25 54.83
CA ASP A 71 -24.75 -20.70 56.18
C ASP A 71 -24.10 -22.10 56.21
N LEU A 72 -24.01 -22.79 55.07
CA LEU A 72 -23.44 -24.13 54.91
C LEU A 72 -22.23 -24.20 53.96
N GLU A 73 -21.87 -23.11 53.25
CA GLU A 73 -20.66 -23.03 52.40
C GLU A 73 -19.40 -23.46 53.17
N ALA A 74 -19.28 -23.03 54.42
CA ALA A 74 -18.13 -23.31 55.28
C ALA A 74 -18.08 -24.74 55.86
N GLU A 75 -19.07 -25.60 55.58
CA GLU A 75 -19.12 -27.01 56.03
C GLU A 75 -18.81 -28.02 54.90
N VAL A 76 -18.49 -27.55 53.68
CA VAL A 76 -18.21 -28.37 52.49
C VAL A 76 -16.86 -28.07 51.84
N ASP A 77 -16.19 -29.11 51.34
CA ASP A 77 -14.94 -28.99 50.58
C ASP A 77 -15.23 -28.82 49.08
N LEU A 78 -15.22 -27.58 48.59
CA LEU A 78 -15.47 -27.28 47.17
C LEU A 78 -14.44 -27.90 46.21
N GLU A 79 -13.21 -28.18 46.65
CA GLU A 79 -12.21 -28.83 45.78
C GLU A 79 -12.58 -30.28 45.46
N SER A 80 -13.32 -30.93 46.38
CA SER A 80 -13.82 -32.31 46.27
C SER A 80 -15.02 -32.47 45.31
N ALA A 81 -15.53 -31.37 44.74
CA ALA A 81 -16.70 -31.39 43.87
C ALA A 81 -16.51 -32.34 42.66
N GLN A 82 -17.57 -33.09 42.32
CA GLN A 82 -17.60 -34.03 41.19
C GLN A 82 -18.89 -33.89 40.39
N LEU A 83 -18.76 -33.91 39.06
CA LEU A 83 -19.83 -33.95 38.08
C LEU A 83 -20.33 -35.39 37.87
N ALA A 84 -21.63 -35.52 37.69
CA ALA A 84 -22.31 -36.78 37.39
C ALA A 84 -23.44 -36.57 36.37
N VAL A 85 -23.86 -37.67 35.74
CA VAL A 85 -25.09 -37.72 34.95
C VAL A 85 -26.28 -37.83 35.92
N PRO A 86 -27.30 -36.96 35.85
CA PRO A 86 -28.49 -37.10 36.69
C PRO A 86 -29.23 -38.43 36.44
N GLU A 87 -29.72 -39.06 37.51
CA GLU A 87 -30.38 -40.38 37.43
C GLU A 87 -31.78 -40.32 36.78
N ASP A 88 -32.37 -39.13 36.72
CA ASP A 88 -33.73 -38.86 36.24
C ASP A 88 -33.81 -38.55 34.74
N LEU A 89 -32.67 -38.33 34.06
CA LEU A 89 -32.61 -38.14 32.60
C LEU A 89 -33.00 -39.39 31.81
N ASP A 90 -33.55 -39.18 30.61
CA ASP A 90 -33.94 -40.26 29.73
C ASP A 90 -32.72 -40.97 29.09
N GLU A 91 -32.95 -42.13 28.48
CA GLU A 91 -31.87 -42.95 27.90
C GLU A 91 -31.21 -42.32 26.67
N ALA A 92 -31.89 -41.42 25.95
CA ALA A 92 -31.32 -40.70 24.83
C ALA A 92 -30.47 -39.52 25.31
N GLU A 93 -30.94 -38.75 26.29
CA GLU A 93 -30.20 -37.66 26.93
C GLU A 93 -28.90 -38.18 27.56
N ARG A 94 -28.97 -39.27 28.35
CA ARG A 94 -27.79 -39.90 28.97
C ARG A 94 -26.79 -40.47 27.96
N GLN A 95 -27.21 -40.79 26.73
CA GLN A 95 -26.30 -41.22 25.66
C GLN A 95 -25.58 -40.07 24.95
N LEU A 96 -26.00 -38.82 25.16
CA LEU A 96 -25.29 -37.62 24.68
C LEU A 96 -24.21 -37.14 25.66
N MET A 97 -24.17 -37.69 26.88
CA MET A 97 -23.28 -37.25 27.96
C MET A 97 -22.08 -38.19 28.13
N GLU A 98 -20.87 -37.62 28.19
CA GLU A 98 -19.63 -38.34 28.47
C GLU A 98 -18.90 -37.70 29.66
N VAL A 99 -18.84 -38.41 30.80
CA VAL A 99 -18.14 -37.97 32.02
C VAL A 99 -16.70 -38.43 31.97
N SER A 100 -15.76 -37.58 32.42
CA SER A 100 -14.34 -37.91 32.53
C SER A 100 -14.05 -38.96 33.62
N ASP A 101 -12.94 -39.69 33.48
CA ASP A 101 -12.50 -40.70 34.47
C ASP A 101 -12.28 -40.12 35.89
N ASP A 102 -12.04 -38.82 36.02
CA ASP A 102 -11.86 -38.09 37.28
C ASP A 102 -13.12 -37.36 37.77
N SER A 103 -14.24 -37.48 37.04
CA SER A 103 -15.51 -36.78 37.29
C SER A 103 -15.39 -35.26 37.38
N ARG A 104 -14.35 -34.65 36.78
CA ARG A 104 -14.17 -33.19 36.75
C ARG A 104 -14.64 -32.52 35.45
N SER A 105 -15.02 -33.28 34.43
CA SER A 105 -15.76 -32.73 33.28
C SER A 105 -16.87 -33.67 32.78
N ILE A 106 -17.86 -33.08 32.12
CA ILE A 106 -18.92 -33.78 31.40
C ILE A 106 -19.15 -33.08 30.06
N GLY A 107 -18.87 -33.79 28.97
CA GLY A 107 -19.16 -33.36 27.61
C GLY A 107 -20.61 -33.70 27.25
N VAL A 108 -21.32 -32.76 26.64
CA VAL A 108 -22.70 -32.94 26.17
C VAL A 108 -22.74 -32.72 24.66
N ALA A 109 -23.02 -33.79 23.92
CA ALA A 109 -22.94 -33.80 22.47
C ALA A 109 -23.96 -32.84 21.82
N GLY A 110 -23.44 -31.81 21.14
CA GLY A 110 -24.24 -30.77 20.50
C GLY A 110 -24.33 -29.47 21.31
N GLU A 111 -23.99 -29.49 22.60
CA GLU A 111 -24.07 -28.31 23.49
C GLU A 111 -22.67 -27.76 23.82
N GLY A 112 -21.81 -28.55 24.46
CA GLY A 112 -20.56 -28.06 25.05
C GLY A 112 -19.94 -29.00 26.06
N THR A 113 -19.07 -28.46 26.91
CA THR A 113 -18.41 -29.21 28.00
C THR A 113 -18.49 -28.42 29.29
N TRP A 114 -19.03 -29.03 30.33
CA TRP A 114 -18.95 -28.54 31.71
C TRP A 114 -17.66 -29.06 32.36
N THR A 115 -16.96 -28.21 33.10
CA THR A 115 -15.69 -28.54 33.78
C THR A 115 -15.61 -27.86 35.15
N LEU A 116 -15.17 -28.59 36.18
CA LEU A 116 -14.89 -28.04 37.50
C LEU A 116 -13.45 -27.51 37.58
N ILE A 117 -13.29 -26.18 37.55
CA ILE A 117 -11.99 -25.49 37.55
C ILE A 117 -11.84 -24.71 38.86
N SER A 118 -10.97 -25.20 39.74
CA SER A 118 -10.85 -24.75 41.12
C SER A 118 -12.20 -24.89 41.85
N ASP A 119 -12.76 -23.77 42.28
CA ASP A 119 -13.99 -23.53 43.04
C ASP A 119 -15.20 -23.18 42.16
N ALA A 120 -15.10 -23.34 40.84
CA ALA A 120 -16.14 -22.92 39.90
C ALA A 120 -16.52 -23.99 38.88
N LEU A 121 -17.80 -23.99 38.53
CA LEU A 121 -18.38 -24.72 37.42
C LEU A 121 -18.24 -23.87 36.14
N VAL A 122 -17.52 -24.39 35.14
CA VAL A 122 -17.27 -23.68 33.87
C VAL A 122 -17.92 -24.44 32.72
N PHE A 123 -18.85 -23.81 32.01
CA PHE A 123 -19.37 -24.31 30.74
C PHE A 123 -18.62 -23.68 29.57
N THR A 124 -18.11 -24.51 28.67
CA THR A 124 -17.54 -24.10 27.38
C THR A 124 -18.46 -24.57 26.25
N PRO A 125 -19.18 -23.68 25.55
CA PRO A 125 -20.07 -24.07 24.45
C PRO A 125 -19.29 -24.58 23.24
N LEU A 126 -19.92 -25.46 22.45
CA LEU A 126 -19.46 -25.76 21.11
C LEU A 126 -19.66 -24.53 20.18
N PRO A 127 -18.80 -24.32 19.18
CA PRO A 127 -18.99 -23.24 18.21
C PRO A 127 -20.35 -23.34 17.50
N GLY A 128 -21.19 -22.32 17.69
CA GLY A 128 -22.54 -22.25 17.12
C GLY A 128 -23.64 -22.96 17.93
N ALA A 129 -23.35 -23.44 19.15
CA ALA A 129 -24.39 -23.90 20.07
C ALA A 129 -25.15 -22.70 20.69
N GLU A 130 -26.47 -22.85 20.88
CA GLU A 130 -27.33 -21.81 21.47
C GLU A 130 -27.10 -21.64 22.98
N GLY A 131 -26.60 -22.70 23.64
CA GLY A 131 -26.32 -22.80 25.07
C GLY A 131 -26.45 -24.26 25.51
N PRO A 132 -26.25 -24.58 26.80
CA PRO A 132 -26.61 -25.88 27.32
C PRO A 132 -28.11 -25.93 27.64
N ALA A 133 -28.71 -27.10 27.44
CA ALA A 133 -30.10 -27.41 27.76
C ALA A 133 -30.21 -28.67 28.63
N THR A 134 -29.22 -29.57 28.56
CA THR A 134 -29.20 -30.82 29.32
C THR A 134 -28.76 -30.55 30.78
N PRO A 135 -29.55 -30.95 31.79
CA PRO A 135 -29.16 -30.86 33.21
C PRO A 135 -27.91 -31.70 33.55
N ILE A 136 -27.15 -31.26 34.54
CA ILE A 136 -25.99 -31.98 35.11
C ILE A 136 -26.21 -32.22 36.60
N ALA A 137 -25.51 -33.20 37.20
CA ALA A 137 -25.54 -33.42 38.64
C ALA A 137 -24.19 -33.09 39.29
N LEU A 138 -24.22 -32.58 40.52
CA LEU A 138 -23.03 -32.32 41.34
C LEU A 138 -23.09 -33.05 42.68
N THR A 139 -21.92 -33.47 43.17
CA THR A 139 -21.72 -33.95 44.55
C THR A 139 -20.50 -33.28 45.17
N VAL A 140 -20.52 -33.09 46.49
CA VAL A 140 -19.42 -32.49 47.27
C VAL A 140 -19.18 -33.31 48.55
N GLU A 141 -17.98 -33.30 49.10
CA GLU A 141 -17.69 -33.85 50.43
C GLU A 141 -17.86 -32.77 51.51
N GLY A 142 -18.46 -33.15 52.64
CA GLY A 142 -18.48 -32.31 53.84
C GLY A 142 -17.15 -32.41 54.61
N ASP A 143 -16.94 -31.53 55.59
CA ASP A 143 -15.79 -31.55 56.51
C ASP A 143 -15.51 -32.92 57.17
N SER A 144 -16.53 -33.78 57.26
CA SER A 144 -16.47 -35.15 57.76
C SER A 144 -15.78 -36.16 56.80
N GLY A 145 -15.52 -35.77 55.55
CA GLY A 145 -15.05 -36.66 54.48
C GLY A 145 -16.14 -37.58 53.90
N THR A 146 -17.40 -37.34 54.26
CA THR A 146 -18.56 -38.03 53.67
C THR A 146 -19.04 -37.25 52.45
N ARG A 147 -19.47 -37.93 51.38
CA ARG A 147 -19.98 -37.31 50.14
C ARG A 147 -21.50 -37.10 50.17
N SER A 148 -21.97 -36.00 49.59
CA SER A 148 -23.39 -35.68 49.43
C SER A 148 -24.10 -36.64 48.47
N GLN A 149 -25.43 -36.64 48.52
CA GLN A 149 -26.27 -37.09 47.41
C GLN A 149 -26.08 -36.16 46.20
N PRO A 150 -26.29 -36.63 44.96
CA PRO A 150 -26.23 -35.78 43.77
C PRO A 150 -27.39 -34.77 43.75
N ALA A 151 -27.10 -33.49 43.58
CA ALA A 151 -28.09 -32.47 43.24
C ALA A 151 -28.09 -32.22 41.73
N THR A 152 -29.27 -32.20 41.12
CA THR A 152 -29.47 -31.90 39.69
C THR A 152 -29.58 -30.38 39.49
N PHE A 153 -28.76 -29.87 38.57
CA PHE A 153 -28.65 -28.47 38.18
C PHE A 153 -29.12 -28.31 36.73
N THR A 154 -30.15 -27.51 36.52
CA THR A 154 -30.74 -27.25 35.20
C THR A 154 -30.18 -25.94 34.64
N PRO A 155 -29.61 -25.91 33.42
CA PRO A 155 -29.16 -24.67 32.81
C PRO A 155 -30.35 -23.79 32.39
N GLU A 156 -30.29 -22.50 32.69
CA GLU A 156 -31.23 -21.48 32.19
C GLU A 156 -30.44 -20.40 31.43
N VAL A 157 -30.60 -20.35 30.11
CA VAL A 157 -29.90 -19.39 29.25
C VAL A 157 -30.62 -18.04 29.29
N VAL A 158 -29.90 -16.97 29.66
CA VAL A 158 -30.49 -15.62 29.71
C VAL A 158 -30.78 -15.07 28.31
N GLU A 159 -31.90 -14.36 28.18
CA GLU A 159 -32.13 -13.51 27.01
C GLU A 159 -31.13 -12.34 27.01
N LEU A 160 -30.61 -11.99 25.83
CA LEU A 160 -29.72 -10.84 25.66
C LEU A 160 -30.57 -9.58 25.46
N GLU A 161 -30.51 -8.65 26.42
CA GLU A 161 -31.14 -7.33 26.25
C GLU A 161 -30.35 -6.47 25.26
N GLU A 162 -31.01 -5.80 24.31
CA GLU A 162 -30.34 -4.89 23.37
C GLU A 162 -30.26 -3.45 23.94
N ILE A 163 -29.05 -2.99 24.23
CA ILE A 163 -28.77 -1.61 24.65
C ILE A 163 -28.34 -0.82 23.40
N SER A 164 -29.33 -0.26 22.70
CA SER A 164 -29.18 0.40 21.40
C SER A 164 -28.96 1.92 21.54
N LEU A 165 -27.82 2.42 21.09
CA LEU A 165 -27.46 3.85 21.09
C LEU A 165 -27.00 4.36 19.73
N ARG A 166 -26.88 5.69 19.63
CA ARG A 166 -26.28 6.38 18.48
C ARG A 166 -25.20 7.33 18.96
N GLY A 167 -24.11 7.39 18.21
CA GLY A 167 -22.98 8.26 18.49
C GLY A 167 -22.30 8.77 17.22
N SER A 168 -21.46 9.78 17.35
CA SER A 168 -20.70 10.33 16.23
C SER A 168 -19.47 9.47 15.93
N ALA A 169 -19.15 9.31 14.65
CA ALA A 169 -17.94 8.59 14.25
C ALA A 169 -16.68 9.40 14.63
N GLY A 170 -15.79 8.77 15.41
CA GLY A 170 -14.55 9.39 15.90
C GLY A 170 -14.66 10.11 17.24
N ASP A 171 -15.85 10.32 17.78
CA ASP A 171 -16.07 10.90 19.11
C ASP A 171 -16.05 9.84 20.22
N VAL A 172 -15.78 10.28 21.46
CA VAL A 172 -15.82 9.43 22.66
C VAL A 172 -17.24 9.40 23.21
N GLU A 173 -17.88 8.24 23.13
CA GLU A 173 -19.27 8.05 23.54
C GLU A 173 -19.38 7.47 24.95
N LYS A 174 -20.36 7.95 25.71
CA LYS A 174 -20.62 7.52 27.10
C LYS A 174 -22.04 7.02 27.27
N ILE A 175 -22.14 5.78 27.73
CA ILE A 175 -23.36 4.99 27.79
C ILE A 175 -23.67 4.74 29.28
N PRO A 176 -24.72 5.35 29.85
CA PRO A 176 -25.13 5.07 31.21
C PRO A 176 -25.76 3.68 31.31
N LEU A 177 -25.40 2.95 32.37
CA LEU A 177 -25.85 1.59 32.72
C LEU A 177 -26.61 1.59 34.07
N ASP A 178 -27.01 2.77 34.57
CA ASP A 178 -27.56 2.97 35.92
C ASP A 178 -28.78 2.08 36.25
N ASP A 179 -29.57 1.70 35.24
CA ASP A 179 -30.80 0.89 35.39
C ASP A 179 -30.56 -0.64 35.27
N SER A 180 -29.34 -1.09 34.91
CA SER A 180 -29.02 -2.51 34.63
C SER A 180 -28.08 -3.18 35.65
N LEU A 181 -27.76 -2.51 36.76
CA LEU A 181 -26.88 -3.04 37.82
C LEU A 181 -27.66 -3.73 38.94
N PRO A 182 -27.34 -5.00 39.28
CA PRO A 182 -27.81 -5.65 40.50
C PRO A 182 -27.38 -4.87 41.76
N THR A 183 -28.16 -4.97 42.84
CA THR A 183 -27.76 -4.33 44.11
C THR A 183 -26.57 -5.07 44.70
N ASP A 184 -25.50 -4.33 45.00
CA ASP A 184 -24.21 -4.85 45.50
C ASP A 184 -23.48 -5.84 44.55
N GLY A 185 -23.95 -6.00 43.32
CA GLY A 185 -23.33 -6.83 42.27
C GLY A 185 -22.33 -6.09 41.38
N SER A 186 -21.93 -6.72 40.27
CA SER A 186 -20.93 -6.18 39.33
C SER A 186 -21.35 -6.31 37.86
N VAL A 187 -20.63 -5.63 36.96
CA VAL A 187 -20.79 -5.75 35.50
C VAL A 187 -19.42 -5.87 34.85
N ARG A 188 -19.32 -6.76 33.85
CA ARG A 188 -18.11 -6.97 33.05
C ARG A 188 -18.41 -7.02 31.55
N LEU A 189 -17.38 -6.81 30.73
CA LEU A 189 -17.40 -7.03 29.29
C LEU A 189 -17.02 -8.48 28.95
N GLU A 190 -17.60 -9.03 27.88
CA GLU A 190 -17.30 -10.38 27.37
C GLU A 190 -16.64 -10.35 25.99
N LEU A 191 -15.83 -11.37 25.70
CA LEU A 191 -15.13 -11.50 24.40
C LEU A 191 -16.01 -12.16 23.32
N ALA A 192 -17.10 -12.82 23.71
CA ALA A 192 -17.99 -13.54 22.81
C ALA A 192 -18.63 -12.61 21.77
N GLY A 193 -18.65 -13.04 20.51
CA GLY A 193 -19.17 -12.26 19.37
C GLY A 193 -18.19 -11.27 18.73
N LEU A 194 -17.08 -10.93 19.41
CA LEU A 194 -16.13 -9.94 18.92
C LEU A 194 -15.19 -10.48 17.81
N PRO A 195 -14.72 -9.63 16.89
CA PRO A 195 -13.86 -10.05 15.79
C PRO A 195 -12.49 -10.57 16.26
N ALA A 196 -11.87 -11.42 15.44
CA ALA A 196 -10.58 -12.02 15.74
C ALA A 196 -9.49 -10.97 16.04
N GLY A 197 -8.72 -11.21 17.11
CA GLY A 197 -7.73 -10.25 17.62
C GLY A 197 -8.27 -9.30 18.69
N SER A 198 -9.57 -9.34 18.99
CA SER A 198 -10.14 -8.65 20.16
C SER A 198 -9.60 -9.22 21.46
N THR A 199 -9.50 -8.37 22.49
CA THR A 199 -9.06 -8.74 23.84
C THR A 199 -9.95 -8.12 24.89
N VAL A 200 -10.11 -8.81 26.01
CA VAL A 200 -10.79 -8.33 27.21
C VAL A 200 -9.82 -8.50 28.39
N THR A 201 -9.83 -7.57 29.34
CA THR A 201 -9.02 -7.66 30.56
C THR A 201 -9.53 -8.76 31.49
N GLU A 202 -8.68 -9.26 32.40
CA GLU A 202 -9.03 -10.35 33.32
C GLU A 202 -10.18 -9.99 34.26
N ASP A 203 -10.31 -8.71 34.62
CA ASP A 203 -11.42 -8.13 35.40
C ASP A 203 -12.65 -7.78 34.53
N GLY A 204 -12.59 -8.01 33.22
CA GLY A 204 -13.59 -7.61 32.23
C GLY A 204 -13.91 -6.11 32.18
N SER A 205 -13.14 -5.24 32.85
CA SER A 205 -13.41 -3.79 32.87
C SER A 205 -13.16 -3.11 31.54
N ARG A 206 -12.37 -3.73 30.64
CA ARG A 206 -11.98 -3.17 29.36
C ARG A 206 -11.94 -4.21 28.23
N ALA A 207 -12.58 -3.91 27.12
CA ALA A 207 -12.42 -4.61 25.84
C ALA A 207 -11.68 -3.73 24.82
N THR A 208 -10.84 -4.34 23.99
CA THR A 208 -10.18 -3.67 22.85
C THR A 208 -10.54 -4.44 21.58
N VAL A 209 -11.17 -3.77 20.63
CA VAL A 209 -11.66 -4.35 19.37
C VAL A 209 -10.80 -3.78 18.22
N PRO A 210 -10.11 -4.63 17.42
CA PRO A 210 -9.23 -4.17 16.35
C PRO A 210 -9.93 -3.22 15.38
N GLU A 211 -9.24 -2.16 14.99
CA GLU A 211 -9.72 -1.08 14.10
C GLU A 211 -10.90 -0.25 14.63
N GLN A 212 -11.65 -0.75 15.61
CA GLN A 212 -12.87 -0.13 16.12
C GLN A 212 -12.59 0.79 17.31
N GLY A 213 -11.90 0.29 18.34
CA GLY A 213 -11.59 1.10 19.51
C GLY A 213 -11.46 0.32 20.80
N VAL A 214 -11.67 1.04 21.90
CA VAL A 214 -11.62 0.55 23.27
C VAL A 214 -12.96 0.83 23.94
N TRP A 215 -13.50 -0.20 24.57
CA TRP A 215 -14.67 -0.13 25.43
C TRP A 215 -14.19 -0.25 26.88
N GLN A 216 -14.60 0.68 27.74
CA GLN A 216 -14.11 0.80 29.11
C GLN A 216 -15.28 1.06 30.06
N LEU A 217 -15.51 0.14 31.01
CA LEU A 217 -16.40 0.36 32.14
C LEU A 217 -15.76 1.33 33.14
N SER A 218 -16.61 2.13 33.79
CA SER A 218 -16.25 2.94 34.95
C SER A 218 -16.00 2.06 36.19
N ALA A 219 -15.26 2.59 37.17
CA ALA A 219 -14.87 1.82 38.36
C ALA A 219 -16.06 1.43 39.29
N ASP A 220 -17.23 2.00 39.04
CA ASP A 220 -18.51 1.75 39.69
C ASP A 220 -19.50 0.99 38.79
N GLY A 221 -19.09 0.56 37.59
CA GLY A 221 -19.92 -0.17 36.62
C GLY A 221 -21.03 0.65 35.94
N THR A 222 -21.30 1.87 36.40
CA THR A 222 -22.45 2.70 35.96
C THR A 222 -22.33 3.29 34.56
N THR A 223 -21.14 3.33 33.97
CA THR A 223 -20.92 3.95 32.65
C THR A 223 -19.96 3.12 31.80
N LEU A 224 -20.42 2.72 30.62
CA LEU A 224 -19.57 2.19 29.55
C LEU A 224 -19.12 3.33 28.62
N THR A 225 -17.82 3.46 28.39
CA THR A 225 -17.24 4.47 27.49
C THR A 225 -16.65 3.79 26.26
N HIS A 226 -17.07 4.18 25.07
CA HIS A 226 -16.41 3.81 23.82
C HIS A 226 -15.44 4.91 23.38
N THR A 227 -14.19 4.55 23.15
CA THR A 227 -13.14 5.42 22.59
C THR A 227 -12.70 4.82 21.24
N PRO A 228 -13.04 5.45 20.11
CA PRO A 228 -12.75 4.87 18.79
C PRO A 228 -11.26 4.84 18.50
N ALA A 229 -10.82 3.88 17.68
CA ALA A 229 -9.42 3.73 17.30
C ALA A 229 -8.92 4.83 16.35
N GLY A 230 -9.83 5.53 15.68
CA GLY A 230 -9.55 6.63 14.76
C GLY A 230 -10.82 7.39 14.38
N THR A 231 -10.67 8.43 13.56
CA THR A 231 -11.78 9.32 13.17
C THR A 231 -12.67 8.79 12.05
N ALA A 232 -12.29 7.68 11.41
CA ALA A 232 -13.00 7.10 10.28
C ALA A 232 -13.17 5.58 10.46
N LEU A 233 -14.37 5.18 10.87
CA LEU A 233 -14.79 3.78 10.96
C LEU A 233 -15.60 3.47 9.70
N GLY A 234 -14.98 2.83 8.70
CA GLY A 234 -15.62 2.48 7.43
C GLY A 234 -16.68 1.37 7.51
N ARG A 235 -17.08 0.97 8.73
CA ARG A 235 -18.06 -0.07 9.05
C ARG A 235 -18.72 0.23 10.40
N GLN A 236 -19.91 -0.32 10.64
CA GLN A 236 -20.51 -0.30 11.97
C GLN A 236 -19.60 -1.02 12.98
N LEU A 237 -19.74 -0.64 14.25
CA LEU A 237 -19.08 -1.32 15.36
C LEU A 237 -19.71 -2.70 15.56
N ASP A 238 -18.88 -3.70 15.87
CA ASP A 238 -19.38 -5.00 16.30
C ASP A 238 -19.97 -4.84 17.73
N PRO A 239 -21.18 -5.35 18.02
CA PRO A 239 -21.79 -5.21 19.35
C PRO A 239 -20.91 -5.81 20.44
N VAL A 240 -20.82 -5.12 21.59
CA VAL A 240 -20.08 -5.63 22.75
C VAL A 240 -21.04 -6.14 23.80
N ARG A 241 -20.75 -7.33 24.32
CA ARG A 241 -21.59 -7.94 25.35
C ARG A 241 -21.17 -7.50 26.75
N LEU A 242 -22.18 -7.14 27.54
CA LEU A 242 -22.12 -6.95 28.99
C LEU A 242 -22.74 -8.16 29.70
N VAL A 243 -22.19 -8.51 30.85
CA VAL A 243 -22.76 -9.48 31.78
C VAL A 243 -22.85 -8.80 33.15
N ALA A 244 -24.01 -8.92 33.79
CA ALA A 244 -24.25 -8.48 35.16
C ALA A 244 -24.25 -9.68 36.11
N GLU A 245 -23.59 -9.53 37.25
CA GLU A 245 -23.47 -10.54 38.30
C GLU A 245 -23.98 -10.00 39.64
N ASP A 246 -24.42 -10.91 40.50
CA ASP A 246 -24.71 -10.64 41.92
C ASP A 246 -23.41 -10.44 42.74
N ALA A 247 -23.50 -10.43 44.07
CA ALA A 247 -22.35 -10.20 44.94
C ALA A 247 -21.47 -11.47 45.09
N GLU A 248 -22.04 -12.64 44.79
CA GLU A 248 -21.46 -13.97 44.89
C GLU A 248 -20.79 -14.41 43.58
N GLY A 249 -21.01 -13.68 42.48
CA GLY A 249 -20.48 -13.94 41.15
C GLY A 249 -21.35 -14.85 40.28
N GLY A 250 -22.62 -15.03 40.65
CA GLY A 250 -23.64 -15.64 39.81
C GLY A 250 -24.11 -14.69 38.71
N VAL A 251 -24.34 -15.22 37.50
CA VAL A 251 -24.87 -14.42 36.38
C VAL A 251 -26.34 -14.09 36.63
N VAL A 252 -26.70 -12.81 36.51
CA VAL A 252 -28.07 -12.29 36.70
C VAL A 252 -28.71 -11.88 35.38
N SER A 253 -27.95 -11.23 34.49
CA SER A 253 -28.42 -10.84 33.15
C SER A 253 -27.25 -10.63 32.18
N ALA A 254 -27.55 -10.56 30.88
CA ALA A 254 -26.59 -10.19 29.86
C ALA A 254 -27.24 -9.27 28.82
N ALA A 255 -26.43 -8.39 28.22
CA ALA A 255 -26.90 -7.41 27.25
C ALA A 255 -25.91 -7.22 26.10
N GLU A 256 -26.39 -6.91 24.90
CA GLU A 256 -25.56 -6.50 23.77
C GLU A 256 -25.67 -5.00 23.54
N VAL A 257 -24.53 -4.31 23.58
CA VAL A 257 -24.44 -2.86 23.39
C VAL A 257 -24.20 -2.57 21.92
N VAL A 258 -25.20 -1.98 21.27
CA VAL A 258 -25.16 -1.64 19.84
C VAL A 258 -24.99 -0.12 19.70
N LEU A 259 -23.77 0.32 19.40
CA LEU A 259 -23.48 1.72 19.10
C LEU A 259 -23.51 1.96 17.59
N THR A 260 -24.64 2.47 17.10
CA THR A 260 -24.82 2.82 15.68
C THR A 260 -24.15 4.16 15.38
N VAL A 261 -23.27 4.21 14.38
CA VAL A 261 -22.65 5.46 13.90
C VAL A 261 -23.09 5.78 12.47
N PRO A 262 -23.26 7.06 12.07
CA PRO A 262 -23.50 7.41 10.67
C PRO A 262 -22.21 7.19 9.86
N ILE A 263 -22.33 6.58 8.68
CA ILE A 263 -21.19 6.28 7.80
C ILE A 263 -21.47 6.81 6.40
N ILE A 264 -20.44 7.43 5.83
CA ILE A 264 -20.30 7.69 4.40
C ILE A 264 -18.97 7.06 3.98
N THR A 265 -18.96 6.28 2.90
CA THR A 265 -17.73 5.72 2.32
C THR A 265 -17.05 6.73 1.39
N ASP A 266 -15.73 6.72 1.34
CA ASP A 266 -14.95 7.41 0.31
C ASP A 266 -15.37 6.95 -1.10
N LEU A 267 -15.38 7.86 -2.06
CA LEU A 267 -15.77 7.57 -3.44
C LEU A 267 -14.80 8.21 -4.43
N ASP A 268 -14.19 7.36 -5.26
CA ASP A 268 -13.43 7.81 -6.42
C ASP A 268 -14.29 7.68 -7.70
N ARG A 269 -14.21 8.68 -8.59
CA ARG A 269 -14.90 8.67 -9.90
C ARG A 269 -14.06 9.38 -10.96
N SER A 270 -14.19 8.95 -12.21
CA SER A 270 -13.52 9.59 -13.35
C SER A 270 -14.46 9.89 -14.51
N ALA A 271 -14.15 10.94 -15.26
CA ALA A 271 -14.78 11.31 -16.54
C ALA A 271 -13.70 11.70 -17.57
N PRO A 272 -14.03 11.83 -18.87
CA PRO A 272 -13.21 12.55 -19.85
C PRO A 272 -12.96 14.02 -19.46
N PHE A 273 -11.92 14.65 -19.98
CA PHE A 273 -11.60 16.06 -19.66
C PHE A 273 -12.77 17.00 -19.96
N GLY A 274 -12.99 17.96 -19.06
CA GLY A 274 -14.05 18.97 -19.21
C GLY A 274 -15.47 18.44 -18.94
N GLU A 275 -15.66 17.14 -18.75
CA GLU A 275 -16.96 16.57 -18.36
C GLU A 275 -17.19 16.61 -16.85
N ASP A 276 -18.47 16.67 -16.48
CA ASP A 276 -18.92 16.59 -15.09
C ASP A 276 -18.66 15.19 -14.50
N ILE A 277 -18.23 15.13 -13.25
CA ILE A 277 -18.10 13.88 -12.48
C ILE A 277 -19.23 13.82 -11.45
N VAL A 278 -19.96 12.71 -11.39
CA VAL A 278 -21.09 12.51 -10.47
C VAL A 278 -20.84 11.36 -9.51
N PHE A 279 -20.98 11.64 -8.22
CA PHE A 279 -20.84 10.71 -7.11
C PHE A 279 -22.22 10.35 -6.55
N ALA A 280 -22.56 9.07 -6.56
CA ALA A 280 -23.80 8.54 -5.97
C ALA A 280 -23.61 8.26 -4.47
N VAL A 281 -23.49 9.32 -3.67
CA VAL A 281 -23.17 9.23 -2.24
C VAL A 281 -24.19 8.39 -1.47
N GLY A 282 -25.47 8.42 -1.88
CA GLY A 282 -26.53 7.60 -1.29
C GLY A 282 -26.29 6.08 -1.33
N GLU A 283 -25.49 5.58 -2.27
CA GLU A 283 -25.12 4.15 -2.33
C GLU A 283 -24.07 3.76 -1.27
N GLY A 284 -23.29 4.74 -0.81
CA GLY A 284 -22.23 4.57 0.20
C GLY A 284 -22.62 5.04 1.61
N GLN A 285 -23.92 5.24 1.88
CA GLN A 285 -24.42 5.75 3.15
C GLN A 285 -24.99 4.64 4.05
N GLN A 286 -24.71 4.71 5.35
CA GLN A 286 -25.39 3.92 6.38
C GLN A 286 -25.80 4.81 7.55
N HIS A 287 -27.06 4.73 7.97
CA HIS A 287 -27.64 5.51 9.09
C HIS A 287 -27.52 7.04 8.97
N VAL A 288 -27.22 7.56 7.78
CA VAL A 288 -27.22 9.00 7.44
C VAL A 288 -28.59 9.42 6.96
N ASP A 289 -29.04 10.61 7.37
CA ASP A 289 -30.17 11.33 6.80
C ASP A 289 -29.65 12.26 5.68
N PRO A 290 -30.03 12.04 4.40
CA PRO A 290 -29.55 12.85 3.28
C PRO A 290 -29.78 14.36 3.42
N THR A 291 -30.78 14.78 4.20
CA THR A 291 -31.07 16.20 4.43
C THR A 291 -29.98 16.92 5.24
N THR A 292 -29.14 16.16 5.95
CA THR A 292 -28.03 16.67 6.77
C THR A 292 -26.69 16.73 6.04
N LEU A 293 -26.59 16.13 4.85
CA LEU A 293 -25.35 16.08 4.07
C LEU A 293 -24.82 17.50 3.80
N ARG A 294 -23.50 17.68 3.91
CA ARG A 294 -22.81 18.94 3.60
C ARG A 294 -21.41 18.66 3.06
N LEU A 295 -20.97 19.49 2.13
CA LEU A 295 -19.61 19.47 1.59
C LEU A 295 -18.64 20.14 2.57
N THR A 296 -17.47 19.54 2.74
CA THR A 296 -16.37 20.02 3.57
C THR A 296 -15.20 20.40 2.65
N PRO A 297 -14.92 21.70 2.43
CA PRO A 297 -13.89 22.14 1.49
C PRO A 297 -12.48 21.63 1.88
N PRO A 298 -11.60 21.38 0.90
CA PRO A 298 -10.21 20.99 1.15
C PRO A 298 -9.47 22.07 1.96
N ALA A 299 -8.68 21.63 2.93
CA ALA A 299 -7.95 22.53 3.82
C ALA A 299 -6.75 23.20 3.11
N GLY A 300 -6.66 24.53 3.22
CA GLY A 300 -5.50 25.31 2.78
C GLY A 300 -5.64 26.01 1.43
N ASP A 301 -6.66 25.69 0.62
CA ASP A 301 -6.87 26.35 -0.67
C ASP A 301 -7.39 27.78 -0.48
N THR A 302 -6.62 28.75 -0.98
CA THR A 302 -6.98 30.17 -0.87
C THR A 302 -8.02 30.56 -1.91
N GLY A 303 -9.11 31.19 -1.46
CA GLY A 303 -10.19 31.64 -2.35
C GLY A 303 -11.33 30.64 -2.60
N VAL A 304 -11.33 29.48 -1.94
CA VAL A 304 -12.49 28.58 -1.93
C VAL A 304 -13.70 29.28 -1.32
N THR A 305 -14.86 29.18 -1.98
CA THR A 305 -16.13 29.71 -1.46
C THR A 305 -17.14 28.60 -1.28
N THR A 306 -17.69 28.48 -0.07
CA THR A 306 -18.75 27.52 0.29
C THR A 306 -20.07 28.25 0.51
N SER A 307 -21.19 27.69 0.09
CA SER A 307 -22.53 28.24 0.37
C SER A 307 -22.91 28.10 1.85
N ASP A 308 -23.76 29.00 2.35
CA ASP A 308 -24.19 29.01 3.77
C ASP A 308 -24.84 27.70 4.25
N ASP A 309 -25.43 26.94 3.32
CA ASP A 309 -26.08 25.65 3.56
C ASP A 309 -25.16 24.44 3.30
N GLY A 310 -23.91 24.66 2.90
CA GLY A 310 -22.92 23.62 2.62
C GLY A 310 -23.22 22.74 1.41
N THR A 311 -24.13 23.13 0.50
CA THR A 311 -24.46 22.35 -0.70
C THR A 311 -23.59 22.69 -1.91
N GLN A 312 -22.91 23.84 -1.94
CA GLN A 312 -22.06 24.23 -3.05
C GLN A 312 -20.68 24.69 -2.57
N VAL A 313 -19.62 24.23 -3.25
CA VAL A 313 -18.24 24.67 -3.02
C VAL A 313 -17.58 24.97 -4.36
N VAL A 314 -17.10 26.21 -4.54
CA VAL A 314 -16.30 26.61 -5.70
C VAL A 314 -14.82 26.59 -5.30
N VAL A 315 -14.02 25.82 -6.04
CA VAL A 315 -12.57 25.72 -5.87
C VAL A 315 -11.89 26.42 -7.06
N PRO A 316 -11.15 27.53 -6.85
CA PRO A 316 -10.56 28.31 -7.94
C PRO A 316 -9.64 27.48 -8.84
N GLN A 317 -9.69 27.73 -10.17
CA GLN A 317 -8.90 27.03 -11.19
C GLN A 317 -9.23 25.54 -11.34
N GLN A 318 -10.25 25.03 -10.62
CA GLN A 318 -10.66 23.63 -10.65
C GLN A 318 -12.12 23.52 -11.08
N GLY A 319 -13.06 24.11 -10.35
CA GLY A 319 -14.48 23.98 -10.67
C GLY A 319 -15.43 24.14 -9.48
N THR A 320 -16.67 23.71 -9.68
CA THR A 320 -17.76 23.81 -8.71
C THR A 320 -18.27 22.42 -8.32
N TRP A 321 -18.27 22.15 -7.03
CA TRP A 321 -18.94 21.01 -6.42
C TRP A 321 -20.36 21.42 -6.01
N SER A 322 -21.36 20.60 -6.34
CA SER A 322 -22.77 20.81 -6.02
C SER A 322 -23.40 19.52 -5.49
N LEU A 323 -23.93 19.55 -4.29
CA LEU A 323 -24.62 18.47 -3.58
C LEU A 323 -26.14 18.61 -3.77
N ASP A 324 -26.76 17.57 -4.29
CA ASP A 324 -28.21 17.37 -4.25
C ASP A 324 -28.57 16.39 -3.12
N ARG A 325 -29.30 16.89 -2.13
CA ARG A 325 -29.78 16.13 -0.96
C ARG A 325 -30.98 15.24 -1.27
N GLU A 326 -31.74 15.50 -2.34
CA GLU A 326 -32.91 14.68 -2.72
C GLU A 326 -32.46 13.36 -3.38
N SER A 327 -31.50 13.44 -4.31
CA SER A 327 -30.87 12.26 -4.93
C SER A 327 -29.66 11.71 -4.15
N ALA A 328 -29.26 12.37 -3.06
CA ALA A 328 -28.03 12.07 -2.30
C ALA A 328 -26.80 11.95 -3.22
N SER A 329 -26.65 12.88 -4.16
CA SER A 329 -25.57 12.88 -5.16
C SER A 329 -24.75 14.16 -5.13
N VAL A 330 -23.47 14.07 -5.50
CA VAL A 330 -22.58 15.23 -5.65
C VAL A 330 -22.08 15.29 -7.08
N ARG A 331 -22.18 16.46 -7.70
CA ARG A 331 -21.59 16.76 -9.01
C ARG A 331 -20.38 17.66 -8.83
N PHE A 332 -19.25 17.28 -9.41
CA PHE A 332 -18.17 18.20 -9.74
C PHE A 332 -18.30 18.64 -11.20
N SER A 333 -18.33 19.95 -11.41
CA SER A 333 -18.31 20.57 -12.74
C SER A 333 -17.01 21.37 -12.91
N PRO A 334 -16.12 21.00 -13.84
CA PRO A 334 -14.84 21.70 -14.02
C PRO A 334 -15.03 23.15 -14.51
N GLU A 335 -14.12 24.05 -14.14
CA GLU A 335 -14.15 25.45 -14.59
C GLU A 335 -13.87 25.58 -16.11
N SER A 336 -13.09 24.67 -16.68
CA SER A 336 -12.80 24.60 -18.11
C SER A 336 -12.37 23.19 -18.56
N GLU A 337 -12.27 22.99 -19.87
CA GLU A 337 -11.69 21.77 -20.46
C GLU A 337 -10.19 21.58 -20.18
N ASP A 338 -9.51 22.56 -19.58
CA ASP A 338 -8.09 22.51 -19.19
C ASP A 338 -7.86 22.02 -17.76
N VAL A 339 -8.92 21.75 -16.99
CA VAL A 339 -8.81 21.22 -15.62
C VAL A 339 -8.21 19.82 -15.69
N ARG A 340 -6.99 19.66 -15.15
CA ARG A 340 -6.28 18.38 -15.08
C ARG A 340 -6.12 17.86 -13.66
N VAL A 341 -6.06 18.73 -12.65
CA VAL A 341 -5.82 18.36 -11.25
C VAL A 341 -6.92 18.98 -10.39
N THR A 342 -7.40 18.21 -9.43
CA THR A 342 -8.50 18.56 -8.53
C THR A 342 -8.12 18.15 -7.11
N ALA A 343 -8.45 18.99 -6.13
CA ALA A 343 -8.39 18.61 -4.73
C ALA A 343 -9.62 17.74 -4.38
N PRO A 344 -9.46 16.65 -3.61
CA PRO A 344 -10.60 15.88 -3.12
C PRO A 344 -11.54 16.75 -2.28
N MET A 345 -12.84 16.52 -2.42
CA MET A 345 -13.86 17.22 -1.63
C MET A 345 -14.29 16.35 -0.46
N GLY A 346 -14.30 16.90 0.75
CA GLY A 346 -14.86 16.21 1.90
C GLY A 346 -16.39 16.21 1.85
N ILE A 347 -17.03 15.20 2.43
CA ILE A 347 -18.47 15.19 2.70
C ILE A 347 -18.74 14.55 4.08
N VAL A 348 -19.68 15.13 4.81
CA VAL A 348 -20.18 14.62 6.09
C VAL A 348 -21.71 14.65 6.12
N GLY A 349 -22.31 13.78 6.91
CA GLY A 349 -23.75 13.73 7.16
C GLY A 349 -24.03 13.15 8.53
N GLY A 350 -25.17 13.51 9.12
CA GLY A 350 -25.62 12.99 10.40
C GLY A 350 -26.88 12.14 10.29
N ASP A 351 -27.33 11.60 11.42
CA ASP A 351 -28.51 10.73 11.49
C ASP A 351 -29.86 11.48 11.65
N GLY A 352 -29.82 12.82 11.58
CA GLY A 352 -30.94 13.72 11.87
C GLY A 352 -31.27 13.89 13.37
N LYS A 353 -30.55 13.23 14.29
CA LYS A 353 -30.79 13.29 15.75
C LYS A 353 -29.60 13.81 16.56
N GLY A 354 -28.43 13.97 15.94
CA GLY A 354 -27.27 14.66 16.51
C GLY A 354 -25.95 13.90 16.38
N ALA A 355 -25.99 12.64 15.93
CA ALA A 355 -24.78 11.90 15.58
C ALA A 355 -24.30 12.31 14.17
N GLU A 356 -22.98 12.44 13.98
CA GLU A 356 -22.36 12.78 12.69
C GLU A 356 -21.41 11.68 12.18
N SER A 357 -21.26 11.60 10.86
CA SER A 357 -20.29 10.73 10.21
C SER A 357 -18.87 11.32 10.26
N ALA A 358 -17.90 10.45 10.02
CA ALA A 358 -16.58 10.86 9.59
C ALA A 358 -16.66 11.69 8.30
N THR A 359 -15.63 12.49 8.02
CA THR A 359 -15.48 13.10 6.68
C THR A 359 -15.01 12.04 5.71
N ALA A 360 -15.89 11.68 4.77
CA ALA A 360 -15.52 10.88 3.60
C ALA A 360 -14.96 11.79 2.50
N LEU A 361 -14.11 11.25 1.64
CA LEU A 361 -13.48 11.94 0.52
C LEU A 361 -14.13 11.56 -0.80
N LEU A 362 -14.39 12.57 -1.63
CA LEU A 362 -14.82 12.45 -3.01
C LEU A 362 -13.65 12.83 -3.91
N SER A 363 -13.01 11.83 -4.53
CA SER A 363 -11.86 12.05 -5.43
C SER A 363 -12.32 12.05 -6.88
N THR A 364 -11.99 13.13 -7.59
CA THR A 364 -12.16 13.23 -9.04
C THR A 364 -10.87 12.84 -9.74
N ALA A 365 -10.98 12.05 -10.81
CA ALA A 365 -9.86 11.65 -11.64
C ALA A 365 -10.17 11.93 -13.12
N TYR A 366 -9.24 12.60 -13.80
CA TYR A 366 -9.28 12.80 -15.24
C TYR A 366 -8.09 12.06 -15.85
N PRO A 367 -8.30 10.90 -16.53
CA PRO A 367 -7.21 10.11 -17.06
C PRO A 367 -6.40 10.89 -18.09
N ILE A 368 -5.07 10.80 -17.97
CA ILE A 368 -4.11 11.47 -18.85
C ILE A 368 -3.22 10.40 -19.48
N LEU A 369 -3.25 10.32 -20.80
CA LEU A 369 -2.25 9.65 -21.61
C LEU A 369 -1.57 10.74 -22.44
N ALA A 370 -0.24 10.85 -22.36
CA ALA A 370 0.50 11.98 -22.94
C ALA A 370 1.27 11.56 -24.20
N ASP A 371 1.12 12.36 -25.26
CA ASP A 371 1.87 12.24 -26.53
C ASP A 371 3.38 12.15 -26.31
N ARG A 372 4.07 11.45 -27.20
CA ARG A 372 5.52 11.23 -27.13
C ARG A 372 6.21 11.44 -28.46
N SER A 373 7.35 12.12 -28.41
CA SER A 373 8.30 12.19 -29.51
C SER A 373 9.72 11.99 -29.00
N ALA A 374 10.53 11.23 -29.73
CA ALA A 374 11.94 11.06 -29.42
C ALA A 374 12.74 10.70 -30.67
N ALA A 375 14.07 10.82 -30.58
CA ALA A 375 14.99 10.53 -31.66
C ALA A 375 16.10 9.56 -31.24
N SER A 376 16.57 8.76 -32.19
CA SER A 376 17.63 7.77 -31.99
C SER A 376 18.52 7.65 -33.24
N ALA A 377 19.59 6.85 -33.15
CA ALA A 377 20.42 6.47 -34.29
C ALA A 377 19.78 5.31 -35.09
N PRO A 378 20.04 5.16 -36.40
CA PRO A 378 19.49 4.10 -37.22
C PRO A 378 19.84 2.70 -36.68
N GLY A 379 18.90 1.76 -36.79
CA GLY A 379 19.04 0.40 -36.25
C GLY A 379 19.05 0.28 -34.72
N THR A 380 18.83 1.37 -33.98
CA THR A 380 18.79 1.35 -32.51
C THR A 380 17.35 1.46 -32.03
N ALA A 381 16.84 0.44 -31.31
CA ALA A 381 15.50 0.49 -30.72
C ALA A 381 15.33 1.70 -29.79
N LEU A 382 14.16 2.33 -29.85
CA LEU A 382 13.81 3.54 -29.12
C LEU A 382 12.69 3.20 -28.14
N GLN A 383 12.87 3.52 -26.86
CA GLN A 383 11.91 3.26 -25.78
C GLN A 383 11.28 4.55 -25.26
N PHE A 384 9.96 4.50 -25.03
CA PHE A 384 9.15 5.55 -24.43
C PHE A 384 8.62 5.07 -23.07
N ASP A 385 8.96 5.80 -22.01
CA ASP A 385 8.54 5.52 -20.63
C ASP A 385 7.12 6.05 -20.36
N LEU A 386 6.18 5.15 -20.05
CA LEU A 386 4.79 5.47 -19.74
C LEU A 386 4.52 5.77 -18.26
N THR A 387 5.54 5.70 -17.39
CA THR A 387 5.42 6.06 -15.97
C THR A 387 5.44 7.57 -15.73
N LEU A 388 6.11 8.31 -16.61
CA LEU A 388 6.14 9.77 -16.61
C LEU A 388 4.94 10.34 -17.37
N GLY A 389 4.40 11.48 -16.94
CA GLY A 389 3.40 12.27 -17.70
C GLY A 389 1.99 11.68 -17.84
N ASN A 390 1.82 10.38 -17.63
CA ASN A 390 0.51 9.71 -17.62
C ASN A 390 -0.06 9.68 -16.20
N ARG A 391 -1.38 9.74 -16.04
CA ARG A 391 -2.05 9.73 -14.72
C ARG A 391 -3.45 9.13 -14.81
N ASP A 392 -3.90 8.47 -13.75
CA ASP A 392 -5.22 7.84 -13.62
C ASP A 392 -5.61 6.87 -14.77
N VAL A 393 -4.61 6.34 -15.48
CA VAL A 393 -4.76 5.38 -16.58
C VAL A 393 -4.37 3.97 -16.12
N ARG A 394 -5.15 2.96 -16.50
CA ARG A 394 -4.85 1.56 -16.21
C ARG A 394 -3.83 1.00 -17.20
N SER A 395 -2.71 0.48 -16.70
CA SER A 395 -1.67 -0.13 -17.55
C SER A 395 -2.19 -1.32 -18.36
N ASP A 396 -3.06 -2.16 -17.79
CA ASP A 396 -3.63 -3.35 -18.44
C ASP A 396 -4.49 -3.05 -19.68
N SER A 397 -4.91 -1.78 -19.83
CA SER A 397 -5.77 -1.29 -20.91
C SER A 397 -5.02 -0.65 -22.08
N LEU A 398 -3.69 -0.46 -21.99
CA LEU A 398 -2.87 0.16 -23.04
C LEU A 398 -2.89 -0.68 -24.33
N ARG A 399 -3.36 -0.12 -25.44
CA ARG A 399 -3.45 -0.78 -26.76
C ARG A 399 -3.11 0.19 -27.88
N PHE A 400 -2.55 -0.30 -28.99
CA PHE A 400 -2.48 0.49 -30.21
C PHE A 400 -3.90 0.73 -30.75
N ASP A 401 -4.17 1.97 -31.15
CA ASP A 401 -5.47 2.39 -31.67
C ASP A 401 -5.57 2.09 -33.16
N GLN A 402 -6.44 1.14 -33.52
CA GLN A 402 -6.64 0.68 -34.90
C GLN A 402 -7.06 1.81 -35.85
N ASP A 403 -7.80 2.81 -35.37
CA ASP A 403 -8.28 3.94 -36.20
C ASP A 403 -7.20 5.02 -36.38
N ALA A 404 -6.07 4.92 -35.66
CA ALA A 404 -4.94 5.85 -35.68
C ALA A 404 -3.61 5.14 -36.04
N LEU A 405 -3.66 4.11 -36.89
CA LEU A 405 -2.48 3.47 -37.51
C LEU A 405 -2.22 3.99 -38.93
N PRO A 406 -0.96 3.96 -39.41
CA PRO A 406 -0.65 4.27 -40.80
C PRO A 406 -1.20 3.21 -41.77
N GLU A 407 -1.43 3.62 -43.02
CA GLU A 407 -1.95 2.74 -44.07
C GLU A 407 -1.00 1.57 -44.34
N GLY A 408 -1.53 0.34 -44.34
CA GLY A 408 -0.75 -0.88 -44.55
C GLY A 408 -0.09 -1.46 -43.29
N ALA A 409 -0.29 -0.87 -42.11
CA ALA A 409 0.20 -1.41 -40.85
C ALA A 409 -0.49 -2.74 -40.46
N GLU A 410 0.27 -3.69 -39.93
CA GLU A 410 -0.22 -4.96 -39.40
C GLU A 410 -0.31 -4.89 -37.86
N LEU A 411 -1.54 -4.88 -37.32
CA LEU A 411 -1.84 -4.88 -35.89
C LEU A 411 -1.99 -6.31 -35.35
N SER A 412 -1.39 -6.59 -34.20
CA SER A 412 -1.53 -7.88 -33.49
C SER A 412 -2.95 -8.09 -32.96
N HIS A 413 -3.37 -9.35 -32.78
CA HIS A 413 -4.73 -9.68 -32.31
C HIS A 413 -5.07 -9.08 -30.94
N ASP A 414 -4.08 -8.97 -30.06
CA ASP A 414 -4.21 -8.37 -28.73
C ASP A 414 -3.96 -6.85 -28.72
N ALA A 415 -3.66 -6.26 -29.88
CA ALA A 415 -3.33 -4.85 -30.11
C ALA A 415 -2.17 -4.29 -29.25
N THR A 416 -1.17 -5.12 -28.95
CA THR A 416 0.07 -4.72 -28.25
C THR A 416 1.27 -4.56 -29.18
N GLN A 417 1.15 -4.95 -30.46
CA GLN A 417 2.22 -4.82 -31.46
C GLN A 417 1.68 -4.36 -32.81
N VAL A 418 2.43 -3.45 -33.46
CA VAL A 418 2.15 -2.94 -34.82
C VAL A 418 3.42 -3.05 -35.66
N ARG A 419 3.35 -3.70 -36.81
CA ARG A 419 4.42 -3.68 -37.82
C ARG A 419 4.07 -2.73 -38.95
N VAL A 420 5.01 -1.87 -39.33
CA VAL A 420 4.92 -0.96 -40.48
C VAL A 420 6.05 -1.32 -41.45
N ASP A 421 5.68 -1.77 -42.65
CA ASP A 421 6.64 -2.33 -43.61
C ASP A 421 7.62 -1.26 -44.12
N GLY A 422 8.92 -1.58 -44.11
CA GLY A 422 9.99 -0.63 -44.43
C GLY A 422 10.33 0.39 -43.34
N GLU A 423 9.62 0.41 -42.20
CA GLU A 423 9.94 1.28 -41.05
C GLU A 423 10.39 0.47 -39.83
N GLY A 424 9.61 -0.52 -39.39
CA GLY A 424 9.91 -1.32 -38.21
C GLY A 424 8.69 -1.85 -37.47
N THR A 425 8.88 -2.18 -36.19
CA THR A 425 7.86 -2.74 -35.31
C THR A 425 7.76 -1.95 -34.01
N TRP A 426 6.55 -1.46 -33.73
CA TRP A 426 6.13 -0.87 -32.47
C TRP A 426 5.58 -1.96 -31.54
N SER A 427 5.93 -1.95 -30.25
CA SER A 427 5.44 -2.90 -29.24
C SER A 427 5.18 -2.21 -27.90
N ILE A 428 4.09 -2.56 -27.22
CA ILE A 428 3.75 -2.10 -25.87
C ILE A 428 4.12 -3.22 -24.88
N ASP A 429 4.99 -2.90 -23.92
CA ASP A 429 5.16 -3.72 -22.72
C ASP A 429 4.29 -3.16 -21.59
N ILE A 430 3.34 -3.98 -21.12
CA ILE A 430 2.37 -3.61 -20.09
C ILE A 430 2.98 -3.72 -18.68
N GLU A 431 3.93 -4.64 -18.46
CA GLU A 431 4.56 -4.86 -17.16
C GLU A 431 5.63 -3.81 -16.90
N ASP A 432 6.53 -3.60 -17.87
CA ASP A 432 7.57 -2.55 -17.81
C ASP A 432 7.00 -1.15 -18.08
N ARG A 433 5.75 -1.04 -18.57
CA ARG A 433 5.08 0.22 -18.94
C ARG A 433 5.91 1.02 -19.96
N THR A 434 6.34 0.36 -21.03
CA THR A 434 7.08 1.00 -22.12
C THR A 434 6.40 0.81 -23.47
N VAL A 435 6.62 1.76 -24.38
CA VAL A 435 6.43 1.53 -25.82
C VAL A 435 7.81 1.48 -26.45
N THR A 436 8.09 0.47 -27.26
CA THR A 436 9.35 0.32 -27.99
C THR A 436 9.10 0.38 -29.50
N MET A 437 9.80 1.27 -30.20
CA MET A 437 9.93 1.23 -31.66
C MET A 437 11.27 0.59 -32.03
N THR A 438 11.23 -0.58 -32.64
CA THR A 438 12.40 -1.26 -33.22
C THR A 438 12.44 -0.97 -34.72
N PRO A 439 13.33 -0.09 -35.22
CA PRO A 439 13.44 0.20 -36.64
C PRO A 439 14.03 -0.98 -37.42
N GLU A 440 13.74 -1.07 -38.71
CA GLU A 440 14.52 -1.94 -39.62
C GLU A 440 15.95 -1.38 -39.81
N GLU A 441 16.94 -2.24 -40.11
CA GLU A 441 18.37 -1.87 -40.00
C GLU A 441 18.79 -0.66 -40.83
N GLU A 442 18.15 -0.45 -41.99
CA GLU A 442 18.43 0.65 -42.92
C GLU A 442 17.47 1.86 -42.76
N PHE A 443 16.51 1.80 -41.82
CA PHE A 443 15.51 2.87 -41.68
C PHE A 443 16.11 4.18 -41.15
N THR A 444 15.81 5.28 -41.85
CA THR A 444 16.22 6.64 -41.50
C THR A 444 15.10 7.63 -41.80
N GLY A 445 15.03 8.72 -41.04
CA GLY A 445 13.95 9.70 -41.11
C GLY A 445 12.92 9.52 -39.99
N THR A 446 11.74 10.09 -40.18
CA THR A 446 10.63 10.02 -39.22
C THR A 446 9.78 8.79 -39.53
N ALA A 447 9.58 7.91 -38.55
CA ALA A 447 8.60 6.83 -38.63
C ALA A 447 7.18 7.41 -38.65
N SER A 448 6.26 6.71 -39.31
CA SER A 448 4.85 7.03 -39.27
C SER A 448 4.34 6.98 -37.82
N PRO A 449 3.60 8.00 -37.37
CA PRO A 449 3.09 8.04 -36.00
C PRO A 449 2.08 6.92 -35.74
N VAL A 450 2.05 6.42 -34.52
CA VAL A 450 1.05 5.44 -34.06
C VAL A 450 0.25 5.98 -32.89
N GLY A 451 -1.07 5.80 -32.95
CA GLY A 451 -1.97 6.07 -31.81
C GLY A 451 -1.93 4.95 -30.78
N VAL A 452 -1.94 5.31 -29.50
CA VAL A 452 -2.13 4.40 -28.35
C VAL A 452 -3.37 4.87 -27.61
N THR A 453 -4.26 3.94 -27.26
CA THR A 453 -5.43 4.17 -26.39
C THR A 453 -5.26 3.46 -25.06
N ALA A 454 -5.96 3.97 -24.04
CA ALA A 454 -6.07 3.36 -22.72
C ALA A 454 -7.40 3.73 -22.03
N ARG A 455 -7.60 3.22 -20.82
CA ARG A 455 -8.82 3.41 -20.00
C ARG A 455 -8.49 3.99 -18.63
N GLY A 456 -9.41 4.77 -18.08
CA GLY A 456 -9.31 5.32 -16.73
C GLY A 456 -9.30 4.26 -15.62
N VAL A 457 -8.66 4.57 -14.48
CA VAL A 457 -8.58 3.69 -13.30
C VAL A 457 -9.93 3.49 -12.64
N PHE A 458 -10.78 4.52 -12.59
CA PHE A 458 -12.04 4.51 -11.84
C PHE A 458 -13.30 4.33 -12.71
N ALA A 459 -13.17 4.45 -14.04
CA ALA A 459 -14.22 4.16 -15.02
C ALA A 459 -13.59 3.93 -16.41
N ASP A 460 -14.31 3.24 -17.29
CA ASP A 460 -13.83 2.79 -18.62
C ASP A 460 -13.73 3.91 -19.68
N ASN A 461 -13.41 5.14 -19.26
CA ASN A 461 -13.29 6.31 -20.12
C ASN A 461 -12.07 6.14 -21.05
N PRO A 462 -12.24 6.20 -22.38
CA PRO A 462 -11.11 6.11 -23.30
C PRO A 462 -10.28 7.39 -23.28
N VAL A 463 -8.96 7.22 -23.36
CA VAL A 463 -7.99 8.28 -23.63
C VAL A 463 -7.02 7.81 -24.70
N SER A 464 -6.46 8.73 -25.47
CA SER A 464 -5.49 8.44 -26.52
C SER A 464 -4.27 9.37 -26.47
N ALA A 465 -3.18 8.91 -27.07
CA ALA A 465 -1.94 9.65 -27.28
C ALA A 465 -1.24 9.17 -28.56
N THR A 466 -0.42 10.03 -29.16
CA THR A 466 0.34 9.75 -30.38
C THR A 466 1.83 9.57 -30.05
N PHE A 467 2.48 8.60 -30.71
CA PHE A 467 3.89 8.29 -30.54
C PHE A 467 4.65 8.50 -31.86
N GLU A 468 5.71 9.31 -31.81
CA GLU A 468 6.57 9.69 -32.93
C GLU A 468 8.03 9.29 -32.69
N ALA A 469 8.65 8.60 -33.64
CA ALA A 469 10.05 8.20 -33.58
C ALA A 469 10.84 8.74 -34.78
N VAL A 470 12.03 9.31 -34.52
CA VAL A 470 12.90 9.88 -35.57
C VAL A 470 14.30 9.25 -35.54
N PHE A 471 14.71 8.62 -36.63
CA PHE A 471 16.01 7.96 -36.76
C PHE A 471 16.95 8.80 -37.62
N SER A 472 17.82 9.56 -36.97
CA SER A 472 18.73 10.52 -37.62
C SER A 472 20.11 9.91 -37.84
N PRO A 473 20.68 9.93 -39.06
CA PRO A 473 21.99 9.35 -39.32
C PRO A 473 23.10 10.02 -38.51
N VAL A 474 24.03 9.20 -38.03
CA VAL A 474 25.17 9.64 -37.21
C VAL A 474 26.33 9.99 -38.13
N ILE A 475 26.52 11.29 -38.41
CA ILE A 475 27.52 11.79 -39.36
C ILE A 475 28.79 12.21 -38.62
N ALA A 476 29.96 11.83 -39.14
CA ALA A 476 31.25 12.27 -38.61
C ALA A 476 31.55 13.75 -38.93
N THR A 477 32.17 14.45 -38.01
CA THR A 477 32.63 15.83 -38.19
C THR A 477 34.08 15.82 -38.64
N MET A 478 34.30 16.16 -39.91
CA MET A 478 35.63 16.26 -40.52
C MET A 478 36.15 17.70 -40.50
N ARG A 479 37.47 17.90 -40.48
CA ARG A 479 38.10 19.23 -40.42
C ARG A 479 39.24 19.35 -41.41
N ASP A 480 39.14 20.33 -42.31
CA ASP A 480 40.20 20.65 -43.28
C ASP A 480 41.58 20.85 -42.61
N ASP A 481 42.60 20.20 -43.15
CA ASP A 481 43.99 20.26 -42.72
C ASP A 481 44.82 21.26 -43.54
N GLU A 482 45.66 22.01 -42.83
CA GLU A 482 46.66 22.87 -43.44
C GLU A 482 47.99 22.74 -42.68
N GLN A 483 49.06 22.43 -43.42
CA GLN A 483 50.40 22.23 -42.86
C GLN A 483 51.46 22.92 -43.72
N ARG A 484 52.69 23.05 -43.19
CA ARG A 484 53.80 23.72 -43.87
C ARG A 484 55.05 22.83 -43.88
N THR A 485 55.80 22.85 -44.98
CA THR A 485 57.08 22.12 -45.11
C THR A 485 58.15 22.98 -45.79
N ALA A 486 59.42 22.65 -45.59
CA ALA A 486 60.52 23.24 -46.34
C ALA A 486 60.54 22.70 -47.78
N PRO A 487 61.11 23.44 -48.76
CA PRO A 487 61.32 22.93 -50.11
C PRO A 487 62.05 21.58 -50.08
N GLN A 488 61.63 20.67 -50.96
CA GLN A 488 62.24 19.34 -51.13
C GLN A 488 62.23 18.46 -49.86
N THR A 489 61.39 18.80 -48.88
CA THR A 489 61.23 18.05 -47.63
C THR A 489 59.85 17.39 -47.61
N SER A 490 59.82 16.06 -47.70
CA SER A 490 58.57 15.30 -47.55
C SER A 490 57.97 15.48 -46.16
N LEU A 491 56.65 15.59 -46.09
CA LEU A 491 55.88 15.81 -44.87
C LEU A 491 54.81 14.72 -44.75
N THR A 492 54.77 14.04 -43.61
CA THR A 492 53.71 13.08 -43.25
C THR A 492 52.74 13.72 -42.27
N ILE A 493 51.45 13.66 -42.58
CA ILE A 493 50.35 14.32 -41.89
C ILE A 493 49.34 13.25 -41.45
N ASP A 494 48.95 13.27 -40.18
CA ASP A 494 47.83 12.46 -39.69
C ASP A 494 46.54 13.27 -39.83
N VAL A 495 45.94 13.23 -41.02
CA VAL A 495 44.74 14.01 -41.37
C VAL A 495 43.51 13.62 -40.52
N LEU A 496 43.51 12.42 -39.92
CA LEU A 496 42.43 11.97 -39.05
C LEU A 496 42.59 12.42 -37.59
N ALA A 497 43.69 13.11 -37.23
CA ALA A 497 43.99 13.49 -35.85
C ALA A 497 43.09 14.61 -35.29
N ASN A 498 42.57 15.47 -36.17
CA ASN A 498 41.67 16.58 -35.86
C ASN A 498 40.19 16.20 -36.07
N ASP A 499 39.91 15.05 -36.69
CA ASP A 499 38.57 14.59 -37.07
C ASP A 499 37.82 13.96 -35.88
N THR A 500 36.50 13.87 -36.00
CA THR A 500 35.64 13.32 -34.94
C THR A 500 34.56 12.42 -35.53
N ALA A 501 34.69 11.12 -35.30
CA ALA A 501 33.65 10.15 -35.61
C ALA A 501 32.30 10.56 -34.97
N GLY A 502 31.19 10.35 -35.68
CA GLY A 502 29.87 10.78 -35.21
C GLY A 502 29.40 10.05 -33.94
N SER A 503 29.94 8.86 -33.68
CA SER A 503 29.78 8.11 -32.43
C SER A 503 31.05 7.30 -32.13
N GLY A 504 31.36 7.11 -30.85
CA GLY A 504 32.42 6.20 -30.41
C GLY A 504 32.17 4.72 -30.75
N SER A 505 30.92 4.33 -31.04
CA SER A 505 30.56 2.99 -31.53
C SER A 505 30.71 2.82 -33.06
N ARG A 506 30.94 3.92 -33.79
CA ARG A 506 31.19 3.93 -35.24
C ARG A 506 32.46 4.74 -35.56
N PRO A 507 33.66 4.27 -35.17
CA PRO A 507 34.91 4.98 -35.42
C PRO A 507 35.20 5.12 -36.92
N LEU A 508 35.98 6.13 -37.29
CA LEU A 508 36.58 6.23 -38.64
C LEU A 508 37.53 5.05 -38.87
N THR A 509 37.59 4.53 -40.10
CA THR A 509 38.38 3.36 -40.49
C THR A 509 39.58 3.78 -41.34
N PRO A 510 40.79 4.01 -40.77
CA PRO A 510 41.88 4.72 -41.47
C PRO A 510 42.40 4.02 -42.73
N SER A 511 42.30 2.69 -42.80
CA SER A 511 42.68 1.91 -43.99
C SER A 511 41.80 2.21 -45.22
N THR A 512 40.58 2.71 -45.01
CA THR A 512 39.68 3.13 -46.09
C THR A 512 40.06 4.48 -46.69
N LEU A 513 40.94 5.27 -46.05
CA LEU A 513 41.23 6.64 -46.49
C LEU A 513 41.79 6.70 -47.91
N GLU A 514 41.16 7.48 -48.77
CA GLU A 514 41.57 7.75 -50.15
C GLU A 514 41.69 9.25 -50.39
N ILE A 515 42.52 9.63 -51.35
CA ILE A 515 42.76 11.02 -51.74
C ILE A 515 42.37 11.25 -53.19
N GLY A 516 41.86 12.45 -53.49
CA GLY A 516 41.38 12.83 -54.81
C GLY A 516 41.69 14.29 -55.16
N SER A 517 41.89 14.56 -56.45
CA SER A 517 41.93 15.91 -57.03
C SER A 517 41.67 15.84 -58.53
N LEU A 518 40.92 16.81 -59.04
CA LEU A 518 40.67 16.96 -60.48
C LEU A 518 41.91 17.45 -61.25
N GLU A 519 42.93 17.96 -60.55
CA GLU A 519 44.16 18.47 -61.14
C GLU A 519 45.26 17.41 -61.26
N ALA A 520 45.02 16.19 -60.75
CA ALA A 520 46.02 15.13 -60.79
C ALA A 520 46.32 14.64 -62.22
N THR A 521 47.55 14.19 -62.45
CA THR A 521 47.99 13.62 -63.75
C THR A 521 47.83 12.11 -63.83
N ASN A 522 47.80 11.41 -62.68
CA ASN A 522 47.69 9.95 -62.63
C ASN A 522 46.23 9.46 -62.55
N LEU A 523 45.26 10.19 -63.11
CA LEU A 523 43.82 9.86 -63.04
C LEU A 523 43.48 8.44 -63.52
N THR A 524 44.28 7.84 -64.40
CA THR A 524 44.12 6.45 -64.86
C THR A 524 44.50 5.39 -63.83
N GLU A 525 45.12 5.78 -62.70
CA GLU A 525 45.43 4.94 -61.55
C GLU A 525 44.38 5.07 -60.43
N LEU A 526 43.38 5.95 -60.61
CA LEU A 526 42.36 6.27 -59.61
C LEU A 526 41.03 5.60 -59.96
N GLU A 527 40.32 5.10 -58.96
CA GLU A 527 38.95 4.60 -59.10
C GLU A 527 37.99 5.73 -58.70
N ASP A 528 37.05 6.07 -59.60
CA ASP A 528 36.15 7.23 -59.48
C ASP A 528 36.83 8.57 -59.10
N GLY A 529 38.10 8.74 -59.51
CA GLY A 529 38.90 9.95 -59.23
C GLY A 529 39.59 10.00 -57.87
N ARG A 530 39.58 8.88 -57.12
CA ARG A 530 40.25 8.73 -55.81
C ARG A 530 41.19 7.53 -55.77
N GLY A 531 42.10 7.50 -54.81
CA GLY A 531 42.98 6.36 -54.59
C GLY A 531 44.02 6.59 -53.49
N LYS A 532 45.03 5.72 -53.41
CA LYS A 532 46.10 5.81 -52.38
C LYS A 532 47.33 6.62 -52.81
N ARG A 533 47.40 7.07 -54.08
CA ARG A 533 48.54 7.83 -54.63
C ARG A 533 48.02 8.88 -55.62
N LEU A 534 48.42 10.13 -55.45
CA LEU A 534 47.93 11.26 -56.23
C LEU A 534 49.11 12.15 -56.64
N VAL A 535 49.25 12.45 -57.95
CA VAL A 535 50.33 13.28 -58.49
C VAL A 535 49.73 14.57 -59.03
N VAL A 536 49.93 15.68 -58.32
CA VAL A 536 49.50 17.02 -58.75
C VAL A 536 50.68 17.67 -59.48
N PRO A 537 50.54 17.99 -60.79
CA PRO A 537 51.65 18.45 -61.62
C PRO A 537 52.14 19.82 -61.17
N GLU A 538 53.46 20.04 -61.24
CA GLU A 538 54.14 21.27 -60.81
C GLU A 538 54.10 21.52 -59.29
N GLU A 539 53.41 20.68 -58.50
CA GLU A 539 53.28 20.80 -57.04
C GLU A 539 53.97 19.65 -56.28
N GLY A 540 53.63 18.39 -56.59
CA GLY A 540 54.17 17.23 -55.88
C GLY A 540 53.30 15.98 -55.88
N THR A 541 53.73 14.98 -55.09
CA THR A 541 53.05 13.68 -54.96
C THR A 541 52.57 13.44 -53.54
N TYR A 542 51.30 13.04 -53.40
CA TYR A 542 50.69 12.57 -52.16
C TYR A 542 50.59 11.04 -52.17
N THR A 543 50.82 10.40 -51.02
CA THR A 543 50.67 8.94 -50.83
C THR A 543 50.04 8.63 -49.48
N VAL A 544 49.02 7.78 -49.46
CA VAL A 544 48.31 7.34 -48.24
C VAL A 544 48.96 6.08 -47.67
N SER A 545 49.17 6.07 -46.35
CA SER A 545 49.64 4.91 -45.60
C SER A 545 48.47 4.11 -45.01
N ALA A 546 48.69 2.82 -44.71
CA ALA A 546 47.64 1.93 -44.20
C ALA A 546 47.03 2.34 -42.84
N ASN A 547 47.68 3.25 -42.11
CA ASN A 547 47.20 3.86 -40.88
C ASN A 547 46.41 5.17 -41.09
N GLY A 548 46.13 5.58 -42.34
CA GLY A 548 45.41 6.81 -42.69
C GLY A 548 46.30 8.05 -42.87
N SER A 549 47.59 8.02 -42.49
CA SER A 549 48.45 9.19 -42.66
C SER A 549 48.79 9.45 -44.13
N VAL A 550 48.72 10.71 -44.54
CA VAL A 550 49.03 11.19 -45.89
C VAL A 550 50.45 11.76 -45.92
N THR A 551 51.29 11.32 -46.85
CA THR A 551 52.63 11.88 -47.06
C THR A 551 52.67 12.69 -48.34
N PHE A 552 52.97 13.98 -48.24
CA PHE A 552 53.24 14.86 -49.38
C PHE A 552 54.75 14.96 -49.63
N THR A 553 55.15 14.90 -50.90
CA THR A 553 56.53 15.15 -51.36
C THR A 553 56.48 16.24 -52.44
N PRO A 554 57.01 17.45 -52.17
CA PRO A 554 57.06 18.54 -53.14
C PRO A 554 57.84 18.17 -54.41
N GLU A 555 57.41 18.67 -55.56
CA GLU A 555 58.18 18.60 -56.82
C GLU A 555 59.40 19.53 -56.79
N ASP A 556 60.43 19.22 -57.60
CA ASP A 556 61.70 19.95 -57.66
C ASP A 556 61.49 21.42 -58.11
N GLY A 557 61.60 22.33 -57.15
CA GLY A 557 61.45 23.77 -57.36
C GLY A 557 60.07 24.34 -57.00
N PHE A 558 59.11 23.51 -56.57
CA PHE A 558 57.82 24.01 -56.09
C PHE A 558 57.99 24.82 -54.79
N VAL A 559 57.33 25.97 -54.74
CA VAL A 559 57.26 26.90 -53.60
C VAL A 559 55.89 27.57 -53.62
N GLY A 560 55.22 27.62 -52.46
CA GLY A 560 53.87 28.15 -52.32
C GLY A 560 52.88 27.13 -51.75
N ARG A 561 51.60 27.49 -51.76
CA ARG A 561 50.50 26.66 -51.27
C ARG A 561 49.98 25.77 -52.39
N THR A 562 49.84 24.47 -52.14
CA THR A 562 49.24 23.53 -53.09
C THR A 562 47.76 23.84 -53.33
N THR A 563 47.22 23.39 -54.46
CA THR A 563 45.77 23.20 -54.59
C THR A 563 45.29 22.24 -53.50
N PRO A 564 44.23 22.56 -52.74
CA PRO A 564 43.69 21.65 -51.75
C PRO A 564 43.15 20.37 -52.39
N ILE A 565 43.66 19.21 -51.97
CA ILE A 565 43.14 17.90 -52.36
C ILE A 565 42.00 17.50 -51.42
N THR A 566 41.10 16.61 -51.84
CA THR A 566 40.14 15.97 -50.91
C THR A 566 40.75 14.70 -50.34
N TYR A 567 40.37 14.38 -49.10
CA TYR A 567 40.47 13.02 -48.58
C TYR A 567 39.09 12.52 -48.15
N ASP A 568 38.82 11.26 -48.47
CA ASP A 568 37.58 10.55 -48.19
C ASP A 568 37.89 9.36 -47.27
N VAL A 569 37.07 9.14 -46.24
CA VAL A 569 37.22 8.02 -45.30
C VAL A 569 35.84 7.48 -44.93
N LEU A 570 35.76 6.17 -44.63
CA LEU A 570 34.54 5.53 -44.15
C LEU A 570 34.56 5.38 -42.63
N ASP A 571 33.42 5.53 -41.98
CA ASP A 571 33.22 4.99 -40.63
C ASP A 571 33.14 3.43 -40.66
N SER A 572 33.09 2.80 -39.49
CA SER A 572 32.98 1.34 -39.39
C SER A 572 31.62 0.76 -39.83
N ALA A 573 30.65 1.61 -40.19
CA ALA A 573 29.37 1.23 -40.78
C ALA A 573 29.34 1.49 -42.31
N GLY A 574 30.44 1.97 -42.90
CA GLY A 574 30.54 2.27 -44.33
C GLY A 574 30.07 3.67 -44.73
N THR A 575 29.73 4.54 -43.78
CA THR A 575 29.30 5.92 -44.05
C THR A 575 30.48 6.74 -44.60
N PRO A 576 30.43 7.26 -45.83
CA PRO A 576 31.50 8.09 -46.39
C PRO A 576 31.45 9.51 -45.82
N THR A 577 32.63 10.07 -45.56
CA THR A 577 32.81 11.46 -45.14
C THR A 577 34.13 12.01 -45.69
N SER A 578 34.24 13.33 -45.83
CA SER A 578 35.40 13.96 -46.46
C SER A 578 35.73 15.35 -45.93
N ALA A 579 37.00 15.71 -46.07
CA ALA A 579 37.56 17.03 -45.82
C ALA A 579 38.72 17.29 -46.79
N LYS A 580 39.41 18.43 -46.65
CA LYS A 580 40.49 18.86 -47.54
C LYS A 580 41.84 18.87 -46.85
N LEU A 581 42.89 18.64 -47.63
CA LEU A 581 44.28 18.84 -47.21
C LEU A 581 44.97 19.84 -48.14
N ALA A 582 45.65 20.84 -47.57
CA ALA A 582 46.57 21.73 -48.27
C ALA A 582 47.95 21.77 -47.58
N VAL A 583 49.01 21.90 -48.36
CA VAL A 583 50.37 22.05 -47.85
C VAL A 583 51.02 23.31 -48.41
N GLU A 584 51.65 24.11 -47.55
CA GLU A 584 52.46 25.26 -47.96
C GLU A 584 53.96 24.92 -47.92
N VAL A 585 54.62 25.02 -49.07
CA VAL A 585 56.07 24.88 -49.18
C VAL A 585 56.71 26.25 -49.00
N ASP A 586 57.20 26.52 -47.79
CA ASP A 586 57.77 27.82 -47.39
C ASP A 586 59.31 27.78 -47.39
N PRO A 587 59.99 28.56 -48.25
CA PRO A 587 61.44 28.57 -48.37
C PRO A 587 62.17 29.21 -47.18
N SER A 588 61.46 29.81 -46.22
CA SER A 588 62.03 30.28 -44.95
C SER A 588 62.19 29.16 -43.91
N LEU A 589 61.55 28.00 -44.11
CA LEU A 589 61.73 26.82 -43.27
C LEU A 589 63.03 26.09 -43.67
N THR A 590 63.88 25.79 -42.69
CA THR A 590 65.07 24.96 -42.87
C THR A 590 64.68 23.48 -42.80
N GLY A 591 65.12 22.67 -43.78
CA GLY A 591 64.74 21.25 -43.96
C GLY A 591 65.22 20.25 -42.91
N ALA A 592 64.92 20.50 -41.63
CA ALA A 592 64.81 19.49 -40.61
C ALA A 592 63.32 19.14 -40.47
N ALA A 593 62.95 17.89 -40.74
CA ALA A 593 61.58 17.42 -40.51
C ALA A 593 61.31 17.38 -39.01
N GLU A 594 60.67 18.42 -38.47
CA GLU A 594 59.98 18.29 -37.20
C GLU A 594 58.75 17.42 -37.42
N THR A 595 58.71 16.25 -36.77
CA THR A 595 57.47 15.49 -36.61
C THR A 595 56.55 16.28 -35.69
N GLY A 596 55.83 17.23 -36.29
CA GLY A 596 54.88 18.13 -35.64
C GLY A 596 53.65 17.38 -35.13
N ASN A 597 53.83 16.55 -34.11
CA ASN A 597 52.73 15.95 -33.36
C ASN A 597 52.08 17.01 -32.45
N GLN A 598 51.44 18.02 -33.08
CA GLN A 598 50.54 18.95 -32.41
C GLN A 598 49.20 18.24 -32.17
N SER A 599 49.23 17.24 -31.29
CA SER A 599 48.07 16.44 -30.92
C SER A 599 47.05 17.30 -30.16
N ALA A 600 46.01 17.75 -30.86
CA ALA A 600 44.85 18.42 -30.29
C ALA A 600 43.56 17.57 -30.44
N GLY A 601 43.70 16.25 -30.22
CA GLY A 601 42.61 15.27 -30.27
C GLY A 601 42.68 14.31 -29.08
N ILE A 602 41.53 14.07 -28.42
CA ILE A 602 41.47 13.24 -27.21
C ILE A 602 41.61 11.73 -27.54
N ASN A 603 41.32 11.35 -28.79
CA ASN A 603 41.33 9.96 -29.25
C ASN A 603 42.72 9.31 -29.22
N THR A 604 43.79 10.08 -29.48
CA THR A 604 45.17 9.57 -29.50
C THR A 604 45.66 9.14 -28.10
N LEU A 605 45.13 9.75 -27.04
CA LEU A 605 45.44 9.37 -25.66
C LEU A 605 44.81 8.01 -25.29
N LEU A 606 43.65 7.67 -25.85
CA LEU A 606 42.92 6.45 -25.48
C LEU A 606 43.49 5.20 -26.17
N ALA A 607 43.93 5.33 -27.43
CA ALA A 607 44.61 4.23 -28.14
C ALA A 607 45.99 3.89 -27.54
N GLY A 608 46.73 4.89 -27.05
CA GLY A 608 48.05 4.72 -26.42
C GLY A 608 48.03 4.09 -25.02
N LEU A 609 46.86 3.96 -24.39
CA LEU A 609 46.71 3.43 -23.01
C LEU A 609 46.47 1.92 -22.93
N MET A 610 46.36 1.20 -24.05
CA MET A 610 46.17 -0.26 -24.05
C MET A 610 47.49 -1.02 -24.29
N PRO A 611 48.05 -1.72 -23.28
CA PRO A 611 49.28 -2.49 -23.43
C PRO A 611 49.05 -3.80 -24.20
N SER A 612 49.95 -4.12 -25.12
CA SER A 612 49.85 -5.24 -26.06
C SER A 612 50.10 -6.65 -25.49
N ALA A 613 49.96 -6.86 -24.17
CA ALA A 613 50.14 -8.16 -23.53
C ALA A 613 49.26 -8.37 -22.28
N PRO A 614 48.60 -9.54 -22.12
CA PRO A 614 47.62 -9.78 -21.06
C PRO A 614 48.22 -9.82 -19.64
N ALA A 615 49.53 -10.07 -19.49
CA ALA A 615 50.20 -10.07 -18.19
C ALA A 615 50.35 -8.66 -17.58
N THR A 616 50.39 -7.62 -18.42
CA THR A 616 50.59 -6.22 -17.97
C THR A 616 49.28 -5.57 -17.53
N PHE A 617 48.15 -5.98 -18.12
CA PHE A 617 46.81 -5.52 -17.76
C PHE A 617 46.49 -5.71 -16.28
N LEU A 618 46.85 -6.86 -15.71
CA LEU A 618 46.60 -7.20 -14.31
C LEU A 618 47.39 -6.29 -13.35
N VAL A 619 48.64 -5.95 -13.68
CA VAL A 619 49.47 -5.03 -12.87
C VAL A 619 48.97 -3.59 -12.97
N PHE A 620 48.67 -3.11 -14.19
CA PHE A 620 48.19 -1.74 -14.39
C PHE A 620 46.80 -1.51 -13.75
N GLY A 621 45.87 -2.45 -13.96
CA GLY A 621 44.55 -2.43 -13.31
C GLY A 621 44.64 -2.46 -11.78
N THR A 622 45.55 -3.26 -11.20
CA THR A 622 45.77 -3.28 -9.75
C THR A 622 46.32 -1.95 -9.24
N ILE A 623 47.22 -1.29 -9.97
CA ILE A 623 47.76 0.03 -9.58
C ILE A 623 46.67 1.12 -9.64
N VAL A 624 45.85 1.16 -10.69
CA VAL A 624 44.73 2.11 -10.80
C VAL A 624 43.71 1.87 -9.68
N LEU A 625 43.38 0.61 -9.38
CA LEU A 625 42.41 0.28 -8.34
C LEU A 625 42.95 0.59 -6.92
N LEU A 626 44.26 0.42 -6.68
CA LEU A 626 44.92 0.86 -5.44
C LEU A 626 44.97 2.40 -5.30
N LEU A 627 45.15 3.13 -6.40
CA LEU A 627 45.13 4.60 -6.39
C LEU A 627 43.72 5.15 -6.13
N LEU A 628 42.69 4.58 -6.76
CA LEU A 628 41.29 4.93 -6.50
C LEU A 628 40.89 4.58 -5.06
N PHE A 629 41.30 3.40 -4.55
CA PHE A 629 41.07 3.01 -3.16
C PHE A 629 41.77 3.94 -2.16
N GLY A 630 43.05 4.29 -2.41
CA GLY A 630 43.79 5.23 -1.57
C GLY A 630 43.20 6.65 -1.58
N GLY A 631 42.73 7.12 -2.74
CA GLY A 631 42.02 8.39 -2.87
C GLY A 631 40.69 8.39 -2.12
N GLY A 632 39.89 7.34 -2.24
CA GLY A 632 38.64 7.17 -1.51
C GLY A 632 38.85 7.12 0.01
N LEU A 633 39.89 6.41 0.48
CA LEU A 633 40.23 6.34 1.90
C LEU A 633 40.66 7.72 2.45
N ALA A 634 41.45 8.48 1.70
CA ALA A 634 41.85 9.83 2.08
C ALA A 634 40.66 10.81 2.15
N LEU A 635 39.71 10.70 1.21
CA LEU A 635 38.46 11.47 1.21
C LEU A 635 37.58 11.11 2.40
N TRP A 636 37.42 9.82 2.71
CA TRP A 636 36.64 9.35 3.86
C TRP A 636 37.24 9.80 5.21
N ILE A 637 38.58 9.70 5.37
CA ILE A 637 39.28 10.22 6.55
C ILE A 637 39.11 11.74 6.66
N GLY A 638 39.20 12.48 5.54
CA GLY A 638 38.97 13.93 5.52
C GLY A 638 37.55 14.31 5.97
N VAL A 639 36.53 13.61 5.48
CA VAL A 639 35.12 13.83 5.87
C VAL A 639 34.86 13.47 7.34
N GLN A 640 35.49 12.40 7.86
CA GLN A 640 35.41 12.06 9.29
C GLN A 640 36.09 13.12 10.17
N MET A 641 37.28 13.60 9.81
CA MET A 641 37.96 14.68 10.55
C MET A 641 37.19 16.00 10.52
N GLU A 642 36.48 16.29 9.42
CA GLU A 642 35.60 17.46 9.29
C GLU A 642 34.33 17.33 10.17
N ALA A 643 33.83 16.10 10.37
CA ALA A 643 32.69 15.81 11.25
C ALA A 643 33.09 15.87 12.74
N ASP A 644 34.14 15.15 13.16
CA ASP A 644 34.68 15.16 14.53
C ASP A 644 34.99 16.59 15.00
N LYS A 645 35.47 17.46 14.09
CA LYS A 645 35.73 18.86 14.39
C LYS A 645 34.44 19.65 14.70
N ARG A 646 33.34 19.38 14.01
CA ARG A 646 32.05 20.06 14.24
C ARG A 646 31.38 19.62 15.53
N ASP A 647 31.60 18.37 15.95
CA ASP A 647 31.13 17.84 17.24
C ASP A 647 31.97 18.35 18.44
N TRP A 648 33.12 18.98 18.19
CA TRP A 648 33.94 19.67 19.21
C TRP A 648 33.69 21.20 19.26
N GLU A 649 32.98 21.77 18.28
CA GLU A 649 32.65 23.20 18.20
C GLU A 649 31.20 23.52 18.65
N ASN A 650 30.43 22.51 19.07
CA ASN A 650 29.13 22.59 19.75
C ASN A 650 29.21 22.15 21.23
#